data_AF-A0A7X6ZVM7-F1
#
_entry.id   AF-A0A7X6ZVM7-F1
#
_cell.length_a   1.000
_cell.length_b   1.000
_cell.length_c   1.000
_cell.angle_alpha   90.00
_cell.angle_beta   90.00
_cell.angle_gamma   90.00
#
_symmetry.space_group_name_H-M   'P 1'
#
loop_
_entity.id
_entity.type
_entity.pdbx_description
1 polymer ?
#
loop_
_entity_poly.entity_id
_entity_poly.type
_entity_poly.pdbx_seq_one_letter_code
_entity_poly.pdbx_strand_id
1 'polypeptide(L)'
;MKLYNFIEENLKIDDNEQKAALWSALKGAIKDCKTHLSQITAQLNDFDIHDTNHSEKVLENIENLLGVKMVDLSFLEATLIYSSCFFHDAAMALPKWEYDLLKAFEGCEEHYNRDVKPCIKNDFKPVQSIIEIKKIIDENKSYIHMKYSNDERFIFAPENEAELQLDLAKRVQSYEEFRNGFSDQLRNKKSDCYDYLNNSNLIRCDFIRETHSKRIIELIGYMRKKFRAVLKKSVADKYLNVLAEVCKAHGDKAVDVKKLAFEYEIDTLGKVNVQFVAIMLRLGDIIHFSSDRAPMSLFAEKKITDPLSYKHWKSKFEETRYEFSNTDSKTTVKFKAYCSSPDTYYFLQDYLNCIDDEIALYFTFLQQLEYDDIPNRGNYDIKIAITTDRTGIEADTSIFIPENDAKFTLEQSKILGLLTGAQLYKDEYLCLRELYQNSLDACKCMKEIDKTRSVSGNYKISFGLSTDSKCRTYIYCLDNGTGMTMDIIKNHLLRIGNSYYKSRDFIRKNADWSNAVNPTSQFGIGILSCFMLGDALEITTKHYENANITLSFVIEGANERFYHIPTNELDNERIGEHGTLVKIILNEKTSKTINSNIPMDLQYFIFAGNNSIYDETFDKASYKEFENSLFWKVNKQIGIPAPNIEVCVYDKNDKSHLIIPFNEIFDFRKYPNTNVAAFATVWEKYHFRNGIENPYKDVIPCRDFIKDIPICVESDGVQLNTFICLPQKGIPLLNRYIFSFSRYLWNTSQLTILVDGVVVNENSAHLTKYALLGYGLSQNSSVILNFTGEKRPVLSVDRNNIINFSEDLTEVLKKLVDKLITKVVEAVVAHLREEKLGADSAEAQLAINTILYIFDEFSGDILMQLSATEYDLLKLDKVNLANQKNNSLSELFRLPDATFKNIDIRQLDEVSRQIVFGKAFAAEAIEVLDENINIKSNQFFPPSYALKEDRTLLPHVQYVLKADKWEGCFEQYDLVTSLWPVVPEKLFDKITEREREDNYSLDDRRIKIISQIGNGLYGMGIIEPALVNPKMGISSHNKELFGKPPCLIGRVENIQNYFSLFELNSHRRLAREEHKDYVLFEYVAPREITEEDELKLKDYNGQDDTYVQGVREGWSILFLGYDSTYYVLPGVHKRKELIELIPPSIRARKGGIEYYNLDGIKLDFE
;
A
#
# COMPACT_ATOMS: atom_id res chain seq x y z
N MET A 1 -17.42 38.47 -46.45
CA MET A 1 -18.89 38.69 -46.50
C MET A 1 -19.46 38.31 -47.86
N LYS A 2 -19.08 37.11 -48.35
CA LYS A 2 -19.66 36.51 -49.55
C LYS A 2 -21.12 36.13 -49.29
N LEU A 3 -21.44 35.62 -48.09
CA LEU A 3 -22.78 35.17 -47.73
C LEU A 3 -23.76 36.35 -47.58
N TYR A 4 -23.31 37.48 -47.04
CA TYR A 4 -24.10 38.72 -46.99
C TYR A 4 -24.52 39.16 -48.41
N ASN A 5 -23.58 39.17 -49.35
CA ASN A 5 -23.85 39.54 -50.74
C ASN A 5 -24.79 38.53 -51.40
N PHE A 6 -24.59 37.23 -51.17
CA PHE A 6 -25.48 36.17 -51.66
C PHE A 6 -26.93 36.35 -51.19
N ILE A 7 -27.13 36.74 -49.92
CA ILE A 7 -28.46 37.03 -49.37
C ILE A 7 -29.07 38.27 -50.04
N GLU A 8 -28.32 39.35 -50.18
CA GLU A 8 -28.78 40.59 -50.84
C GLU A 8 -29.09 40.40 -52.33
N GLU A 9 -28.33 39.56 -53.04
CA GLU A 9 -28.60 39.23 -54.44
C GLU A 9 -29.85 38.34 -54.60
N ASN A 10 -30.03 37.35 -53.74
CA ASN A 10 -31.26 36.53 -53.73
C ASN A 10 -32.51 37.39 -53.53
N LEU A 11 -32.44 38.40 -52.65
CA LEU A 11 -33.55 39.33 -52.40
C LEU A 11 -33.89 40.25 -53.57
N LYS A 12 -32.93 40.54 -54.47
CA LYS A 12 -33.20 41.34 -55.67
C LYS A 12 -33.95 40.57 -56.75
N ILE A 13 -33.87 39.24 -56.71
CA ILE A 13 -34.45 38.33 -57.71
C ILE A 13 -35.78 37.74 -57.20
N ASP A 14 -36.06 37.84 -55.90
CA ASP A 14 -37.25 37.30 -55.25
C ASP A 14 -38.15 38.41 -54.67
N ASP A 15 -39.36 38.53 -55.20
CA ASP A 15 -40.37 39.53 -54.79
C ASP A 15 -41.07 39.20 -53.45
N ASN A 16 -40.58 38.21 -52.67
CA ASN A 16 -41.17 37.83 -51.40
C ASN A 16 -40.91 38.87 -50.28
N GLU A 17 -41.92 39.71 -50.02
CA GLU A 17 -41.89 40.74 -48.97
C GLU A 17 -41.50 40.21 -47.57
N GLN A 18 -41.84 38.96 -47.23
CA GLN A 18 -41.46 38.38 -45.93
C GLN A 18 -39.95 38.10 -45.83
N LYS A 19 -39.29 37.73 -46.93
CA LYS A 19 -37.83 37.54 -46.95
C LYS A 19 -37.09 38.86 -46.75
N ALA A 20 -37.53 39.92 -47.44
CA ALA A 20 -36.96 41.26 -47.27
C ALA A 20 -37.17 41.81 -45.85
N ALA A 21 -38.37 41.63 -45.28
CA ALA A 21 -38.69 42.04 -43.91
C ALA A 21 -37.86 41.29 -42.87
N LEU A 22 -37.66 39.98 -43.04
CA LEU A 22 -36.83 39.16 -42.15
C LEU A 22 -35.38 39.64 -42.17
N TRP A 23 -34.81 39.84 -43.36
CA TRP A 23 -33.43 40.29 -43.48
C TRP A 23 -33.20 41.66 -42.88
N SER A 24 -34.15 42.59 -43.06
CA SER A 24 -34.11 43.91 -42.41
C SER A 24 -34.12 43.80 -40.87
N ALA A 25 -35.00 42.97 -40.31
CA ALA A 25 -35.07 42.72 -38.87
C ALA A 25 -33.77 42.12 -38.32
N LEU A 26 -33.19 41.15 -39.03
CA LEU A 26 -31.92 40.52 -38.66
C LEU A 26 -30.76 41.52 -38.67
N LYS A 27 -30.66 42.39 -39.68
CA LYS A 27 -29.61 43.42 -39.73
C LYS A 27 -29.69 44.36 -38.53
N GLY A 28 -30.89 44.78 -38.13
CA GLY A 28 -31.09 45.56 -36.91
C GLY A 28 -30.66 44.79 -35.67
N ALA A 29 -31.06 43.53 -35.55
CA ALA A 29 -30.76 42.70 -34.39
C ALA A 29 -29.27 42.38 -34.23
N ILE A 30 -28.58 42.09 -35.34
CA ILE A 30 -27.14 41.83 -35.35
C ILE A 30 -26.37 43.09 -34.99
N LYS A 31 -26.80 44.27 -35.44
CA LYS A 31 -26.17 45.54 -35.05
C LYS A 31 -26.23 45.76 -33.53
N ASP A 32 -27.38 45.50 -32.91
CA ASP A 32 -27.54 45.57 -31.46
C ASP A 32 -26.64 44.53 -30.75
N CYS A 33 -26.60 43.30 -31.29
CA CYS A 33 -25.81 42.19 -30.74
C CYS A 33 -24.29 42.45 -30.80
N LYS A 34 -23.76 43.02 -31.88
CA LYS A 34 -22.35 43.38 -32.01
C LYS A 34 -21.87 44.30 -30.87
N THR A 35 -22.73 45.25 -30.48
CA THR A 35 -22.44 46.14 -29.36
C THR A 35 -22.41 45.36 -28.04
N HIS A 36 -23.31 44.41 -27.85
CA HIS A 36 -23.39 43.55 -26.66
C HIS A 36 -22.19 42.60 -26.52
N LEU A 37 -21.75 41.96 -27.60
CA LEU A 37 -20.60 41.03 -27.60
C LEU A 37 -19.31 41.69 -27.08
N SER A 38 -19.13 43.00 -27.26
CA SER A 38 -17.96 43.72 -26.72
C SER A 38 -17.83 43.62 -25.19
N GLN A 39 -18.91 43.33 -24.48
CA GLN A 39 -18.92 43.19 -23.02
C GLN A 39 -18.28 41.88 -22.55
N ILE A 40 -18.17 40.85 -23.41
CA ILE A 40 -17.62 39.54 -23.04
C ILE A 40 -16.20 39.70 -22.50
N THR A 41 -15.37 40.47 -23.21
CA THR A 41 -13.97 40.70 -22.84
C THR A 41 -13.82 41.33 -21.44
N ALA A 42 -14.78 42.18 -21.03
CA ALA A 42 -14.76 42.87 -19.74
C ALA A 42 -15.34 42.04 -18.58
N GLN A 43 -16.19 41.04 -18.88
CA GLN A 43 -16.85 40.20 -17.86
C GLN A 43 -16.14 38.87 -17.63
N LEU A 44 -15.48 38.35 -18.66
CA LEU A 44 -14.81 37.05 -18.67
C LEU A 44 -13.27 37.25 -18.75
N ASN A 45 -12.65 37.52 -17.62
CA ASN A 45 -11.23 37.91 -17.54
C ASN A 45 -10.26 36.80 -17.95
N ASP A 46 -10.53 35.53 -17.68
CA ASP A 46 -9.60 34.44 -18.03
C ASP A 46 -9.72 34.01 -19.51
N PHE A 47 -10.80 34.41 -20.20
CA PHE A 47 -11.12 33.92 -21.55
C PHE A 47 -10.56 34.79 -22.66
N ASP A 48 -10.26 34.15 -23.79
CA ASP A 48 -9.83 34.81 -25.02
C ASP A 48 -11.01 35.53 -25.72
N ILE A 49 -10.75 36.20 -26.84
CA ILE A 49 -11.72 37.10 -27.49
C ILE A 49 -12.90 36.30 -28.06
N HIS A 50 -14.11 36.72 -27.68
CA HIS A 50 -15.40 36.24 -28.22
C HIS A 50 -16.27 37.45 -28.64
N ASP A 51 -15.66 38.46 -29.26
CA ASP A 51 -16.33 39.69 -29.66
C ASP A 51 -16.83 39.62 -31.12
N THR A 52 -17.21 40.78 -31.68
CA THR A 52 -17.66 40.87 -33.09
C THR A 52 -16.61 40.34 -34.07
N ASN A 53 -15.31 40.51 -33.81
CA ASN A 53 -14.26 40.00 -34.70
C ASN A 53 -14.28 38.47 -34.73
N HIS A 54 -14.51 37.83 -33.58
CA HIS A 54 -14.68 36.38 -33.51
C HIS A 54 -15.88 35.92 -34.35
N SER A 55 -17.06 36.52 -34.18
CA SER A 55 -18.24 36.19 -34.99
C SER A 55 -18.02 36.37 -36.50
N GLU A 56 -17.32 37.43 -36.90
CA GLU A 56 -16.98 37.66 -38.31
C GLU A 56 -16.01 36.62 -38.86
N LYS A 57 -15.06 36.16 -38.03
CA LYS A 57 -14.13 35.09 -38.39
C LYS A 57 -14.82 33.72 -38.48
N VAL A 58 -15.74 33.41 -37.58
CA VAL A 58 -16.59 32.20 -37.67
C VAL A 58 -17.36 32.20 -38.98
N LEU A 59 -17.96 33.33 -39.36
CA LEU A 59 -18.62 33.48 -40.65
C LEU A 59 -17.66 33.26 -41.83
N GLU A 60 -16.45 33.85 -41.79
CA GLU A 60 -15.42 33.65 -42.81
C GLU A 60 -15.02 32.18 -42.95
N ASN A 61 -14.87 31.47 -41.82
CA ASN A 61 -14.56 30.04 -41.80
C ASN A 61 -15.64 29.23 -42.50
N ILE A 62 -16.92 29.50 -42.20
CA ILE A 62 -18.05 28.84 -42.86
C ILE A 62 -18.09 29.20 -44.36
N GLU A 63 -17.84 30.46 -44.73
CA GLU A 63 -17.75 30.89 -46.13
C GLU A 63 -16.65 30.12 -46.89
N ASN A 64 -15.51 29.85 -46.25
CA ASN A 64 -14.41 29.08 -46.84
C ASN A 64 -14.71 27.57 -46.92
N LEU A 65 -15.39 27.01 -45.90
CA LEU A 65 -15.85 25.62 -45.90
C LEU A 65 -16.86 25.36 -47.02
N LEU A 66 -17.85 26.22 -47.17
CA LEU A 66 -18.87 26.12 -48.22
C LEU A 66 -18.27 26.31 -49.62
N GLY A 67 -17.35 27.28 -49.79
CA GLY A 67 -16.72 27.54 -51.09
C GLY A 67 -17.75 27.75 -52.20
N VAL A 68 -17.67 26.96 -53.27
CA VAL A 68 -18.63 27.02 -54.39
C VAL A 68 -20.04 26.54 -54.01
N LYS A 69 -20.19 25.72 -52.96
CA LYS A 69 -21.49 25.20 -52.48
C LYS A 69 -22.37 26.25 -51.83
N MET A 70 -21.85 27.45 -51.61
CA MET A 70 -22.65 28.58 -51.12
C MET A 70 -23.85 28.89 -52.02
N VAL A 71 -23.74 28.67 -53.34
CA VAL A 71 -24.84 28.91 -54.30
C VAL A 71 -25.98 27.88 -54.17
N ASP A 72 -25.70 26.73 -53.55
CA ASP A 72 -26.66 25.64 -53.37
C ASP A 72 -27.51 25.83 -52.09
N LEU A 73 -27.18 26.84 -51.26
CA LEU A 73 -27.90 27.14 -50.02
C LEU A 73 -29.27 27.78 -50.29
N SER A 74 -30.26 27.39 -49.48
CA SER A 74 -31.53 28.11 -49.44
C SER A 74 -31.36 29.49 -48.78
N PHE A 75 -32.28 30.41 -49.08
CA PHE A 75 -32.31 31.72 -48.41
C PHE A 75 -32.36 31.57 -46.87
N LEU A 76 -33.13 30.60 -46.37
CA LEU A 76 -33.23 30.33 -44.93
C LEU A 76 -31.90 29.83 -44.36
N GLU A 77 -31.25 28.87 -45.01
CA GLU A 77 -29.95 28.34 -44.58
C GLU A 77 -28.90 29.45 -44.54
N ALA A 78 -28.82 30.29 -45.59
CA ALA A 78 -27.89 31.41 -45.63
C ALA A 78 -28.14 32.43 -44.51
N THR A 79 -29.39 32.82 -44.28
CA THR A 79 -29.73 33.77 -43.19
C THR A 79 -29.50 33.18 -41.80
N LEU A 80 -29.78 31.89 -41.59
CA LEU A 80 -29.56 31.22 -40.32
C LEU A 80 -28.06 31.08 -40.02
N ILE A 81 -27.25 30.63 -40.99
CA ILE A 81 -25.79 30.60 -40.86
C ILE A 81 -25.25 31.99 -40.52
N TYR A 82 -25.65 33.01 -41.29
CA TYR A 82 -25.17 34.37 -41.08
C TYR A 82 -25.52 34.89 -39.67
N SER A 83 -26.78 34.72 -39.27
CA SER A 83 -27.25 35.23 -37.98
C SER A 83 -26.71 34.44 -36.79
N SER A 84 -26.62 33.12 -36.88
CA SER A 84 -26.14 32.28 -35.77
C SER A 84 -24.69 32.58 -35.40
N CYS A 85 -23.84 32.96 -36.37
CA CYS A 85 -22.45 33.39 -36.11
C CYS A 85 -22.36 34.56 -35.11
N PHE A 86 -23.34 35.48 -35.11
CA PHE A 86 -23.36 36.63 -34.20
C PHE A 86 -24.12 36.34 -32.90
N PHE A 87 -25.07 35.41 -32.91
CA PHE A 87 -25.93 35.17 -31.76
C PHE A 87 -25.44 34.05 -30.83
N HIS A 88 -24.66 33.06 -31.30
CA HIS A 88 -24.32 31.87 -30.49
C HIS A 88 -23.66 32.20 -29.15
N ASP A 89 -22.74 33.17 -29.14
CA ASP A 89 -22.04 33.65 -27.93
C ASP A 89 -22.74 34.81 -27.21
N ALA A 90 -23.89 35.30 -27.69
CA ALA A 90 -24.51 36.50 -27.13
C ALA A 90 -24.89 36.34 -25.64
N ALA A 91 -25.09 35.10 -25.18
CA ALA A 91 -25.36 34.78 -23.78
C ALA A 91 -24.10 34.67 -22.89
N MET A 92 -22.89 34.73 -23.47
CA MET A 92 -21.64 34.86 -22.71
C MET A 92 -21.47 36.26 -22.11
N ALA A 93 -22.04 37.29 -22.76
CA ALA A 93 -22.16 38.61 -22.17
C ALA A 93 -23.48 38.74 -21.40
N LEU A 94 -23.38 39.15 -20.15
CA LEU A 94 -24.54 39.49 -19.34
C LEU A 94 -24.84 40.99 -19.47
N PRO A 95 -26.12 41.38 -19.53
CA PRO A 95 -26.48 42.77 -19.30
C PRO A 95 -25.99 43.20 -17.92
N LYS A 96 -25.60 44.47 -17.77
CA LYS A 96 -25.04 45.00 -16.51
C LYS A 96 -25.90 44.68 -15.29
N TRP A 97 -27.22 44.78 -15.42
CA TRP A 97 -28.18 44.49 -14.35
C TRP A 97 -28.16 43.01 -13.90
N GLU A 98 -27.93 42.07 -14.80
CA GLU A 98 -27.83 40.64 -14.47
C GLU A 98 -26.48 40.37 -13.81
N TYR A 99 -25.40 40.86 -14.42
CA TYR A 99 -24.04 40.67 -13.94
C TYR A 99 -23.85 41.20 -12.50
N ASP A 100 -24.31 42.41 -12.25
CA ASP A 100 -24.23 43.05 -10.92
C ASP A 100 -25.14 42.33 -9.91
N LEU A 101 -26.28 41.77 -10.34
CA LEU A 101 -27.15 40.99 -9.47
C LEU A 101 -26.52 39.65 -9.07
N LEU A 102 -25.94 38.90 -10.01
CA LEU A 102 -25.25 37.64 -9.66
C LEU A 102 -24.13 37.92 -8.65
N LYS A 103 -23.35 38.98 -8.86
CA LYS A 103 -22.33 39.46 -7.91
C LYS A 103 -22.87 39.77 -6.52
N ALA A 104 -24.08 40.33 -6.43
CA ALA A 104 -24.69 40.69 -5.16
C ALA A 104 -24.99 39.46 -4.28
N PHE A 105 -25.28 38.31 -4.89
CA PHE A 105 -25.57 37.05 -4.21
C PHE A 105 -24.31 36.28 -3.79
N GLU A 106 -23.12 36.68 -4.25
CA GLU A 106 -21.86 36.03 -3.91
C GLU A 106 -21.35 36.41 -2.52
N GLY A 107 -20.60 35.50 -1.90
CA GLY A 107 -19.89 35.72 -0.65
C GLY A 107 -20.65 35.25 0.58
N CYS A 108 -19.93 35.26 1.70
CA CYS A 108 -20.45 34.95 3.03
C CYS A 108 -20.25 36.15 3.96
N GLU A 109 -20.59 36.00 5.25
CA GLU A 109 -20.41 37.08 6.22
C GLU A 109 -18.94 37.51 6.38
N GLU A 110 -18.01 36.57 6.23
CA GLU A 110 -16.56 36.82 6.39
C GLU A 110 -15.92 37.42 5.13
N HIS A 111 -16.27 36.90 3.95
CA HIS A 111 -15.63 37.25 2.67
C HIS A 111 -16.68 37.60 1.61
N TYR A 112 -16.66 38.85 1.17
CA TYR A 112 -17.55 39.36 0.14
C TYR A 112 -16.97 40.64 -0.49
N ASN A 113 -17.38 40.95 -1.71
CA ASN A 113 -16.98 42.18 -2.38
C ASN A 113 -17.79 43.38 -1.85
N ARG A 114 -17.13 44.31 -1.15
CA ARG A 114 -17.77 45.48 -0.52
C ARG A 114 -18.24 46.55 -1.51
N ASP A 115 -17.67 46.56 -2.71
CA ASP A 115 -17.99 47.52 -3.77
C ASP A 115 -19.29 47.15 -4.51
N VAL A 116 -19.81 45.94 -4.28
CA VAL A 116 -21.09 45.47 -4.83
C VAL A 116 -22.22 45.79 -3.86
N LYS A 117 -23.27 46.46 -4.36
CA LYS A 117 -24.47 46.81 -3.59
C LYS A 117 -25.73 46.44 -4.41
N PRO A 118 -26.75 45.78 -3.81
CA PRO A 118 -26.79 45.27 -2.44
C PRO A 118 -25.81 44.10 -2.24
N CYS A 119 -25.56 43.74 -0.98
CA CYS A 119 -24.69 42.61 -0.63
C CYS A 119 -25.54 41.57 0.11
N ILE A 120 -26.01 40.56 -0.63
CA ILE A 120 -26.99 39.57 -0.19
C ILE A 120 -26.29 38.37 0.47
N LYS A 121 -25.08 38.02 -0.01
CA LYS A 121 -24.17 37.03 0.59
C LYS A 121 -24.83 35.67 0.81
N ASN A 122 -25.01 34.90 -0.25
CA ASN A 122 -25.76 33.65 -0.18
C ASN A 122 -24.90 32.37 -0.16
N ASP A 123 -23.57 32.49 -0.03
CA ASP A 123 -22.71 31.31 0.04
C ASP A 123 -23.00 30.50 1.32
N PHE A 124 -23.02 29.17 1.19
CA PHE A 124 -23.28 28.19 2.25
C PHE A 124 -24.71 28.17 2.81
N LYS A 125 -25.66 28.82 2.12
CA LYS A 125 -27.09 28.80 2.48
C LYS A 125 -27.85 27.90 1.51
N PRO A 126 -29.01 27.34 1.93
CA PRO A 126 -29.90 26.65 1.01
C PRO A 126 -30.31 27.55 -0.15
N VAL A 127 -30.50 26.95 -1.33
CA VAL A 127 -31.02 27.64 -2.51
C VAL A 127 -32.34 28.31 -2.16
N GLN A 128 -32.44 29.61 -2.42
CA GLN A 128 -33.62 30.38 -2.14
C GLN A 128 -34.72 30.09 -3.17
N SER A 129 -35.98 30.17 -2.75
CA SER A 129 -37.10 30.05 -3.67
C SER A 129 -37.18 31.27 -4.60
N ILE A 130 -37.74 31.09 -5.80
CA ILE A 130 -38.00 32.18 -6.76
C ILE A 130 -38.77 33.34 -6.11
N ILE A 131 -39.69 33.05 -5.18
CA ILE A 131 -40.50 34.06 -4.49
C ILE A 131 -39.62 34.92 -3.56
N GLU A 132 -38.70 34.30 -2.82
CA GLU A 132 -37.78 35.00 -1.92
C GLU A 132 -36.79 35.86 -2.70
N ILE A 133 -36.19 35.32 -3.76
CA ILE A 133 -35.27 36.04 -4.62
C ILE A 133 -35.98 37.23 -5.28
N LYS A 134 -37.20 37.02 -5.80
CA LYS A 134 -37.99 38.10 -6.39
C LYS A 134 -38.29 39.20 -5.37
N LYS A 135 -38.60 38.84 -4.12
CA LYS A 135 -38.79 39.82 -3.04
C LYS A 135 -37.51 40.63 -2.79
N ILE A 136 -36.34 39.99 -2.78
CA ILE A 136 -35.05 40.67 -2.63
C ILE A 136 -34.80 41.63 -3.80
N ILE A 137 -35.08 41.20 -5.04
CA ILE A 137 -35.01 42.04 -6.24
C ILE A 137 -35.94 43.26 -6.11
N ASP A 138 -37.18 43.05 -5.65
CA ASP A 138 -38.18 44.11 -5.46
C ASP A 138 -37.77 45.12 -4.38
N GLU A 139 -37.12 44.68 -3.30
CA GLU A 139 -36.62 45.53 -2.22
C GLU A 139 -35.36 46.33 -2.60
N ASN A 140 -34.62 45.87 -3.62
CA ASN A 140 -33.34 46.45 -4.03
C ASN A 140 -33.36 47.07 -5.44
N LYS A 141 -34.54 47.40 -5.98
CA LYS A 141 -34.73 47.92 -7.35
C LYS A 141 -33.80 49.08 -7.74
N SER A 142 -33.47 49.96 -6.80
CA SER A 142 -32.59 51.11 -7.05
C SER A 142 -31.17 50.73 -7.47
N TYR A 143 -30.69 49.53 -7.07
CA TYR A 143 -29.35 49.03 -7.38
C TYR A 143 -29.27 48.22 -8.68
N ILE A 144 -30.40 47.72 -9.19
CA ILE A 144 -30.46 46.90 -10.41
C ILE A 144 -30.30 47.77 -11.69
N HIS A 145 -29.94 49.06 -11.56
CA HIS A 145 -29.71 49.99 -12.67
C HIS A 145 -30.82 49.99 -13.74
N MET A 146 -32.08 49.73 -13.37
CA MET A 146 -33.21 49.72 -14.29
C MET A 146 -33.63 51.16 -14.65
N LYS A 147 -32.93 51.80 -15.58
CA LYS A 147 -33.61 52.78 -16.46
C LYS A 147 -34.34 51.99 -17.54
N TYR A 148 -35.47 51.39 -17.17
CA TYR A 148 -36.43 50.85 -18.14
C TYR A 148 -37.17 52.03 -18.82
N SER A 149 -36.41 52.98 -19.40
CA SER A 149 -36.95 54.15 -20.10
C SER A 149 -37.15 53.80 -21.57
N ASN A 150 -38.29 54.22 -22.12
CA ASN A 150 -38.88 53.72 -23.36
C ASN A 150 -38.04 53.82 -24.65
N ASP A 151 -36.90 54.53 -24.68
CA ASP A 151 -36.26 54.93 -25.94
C ASP A 151 -34.98 54.17 -26.36
N GLU A 152 -34.43 53.25 -25.55
CA GLU A 152 -33.30 52.40 -25.99
C GLU A 152 -33.43 50.98 -25.41
N ARG A 153 -34.24 50.12 -26.03
CA ARG A 153 -34.45 48.75 -25.54
C ARG A 153 -33.35 47.82 -26.04
N PHE A 154 -32.48 47.40 -25.11
CA PHE A 154 -31.61 46.24 -25.24
C PHE A 154 -32.37 45.07 -25.86
N ILE A 155 -31.83 44.47 -26.93
CA ILE A 155 -32.59 43.54 -27.77
C ILE A 155 -32.96 42.23 -27.08
N PHE A 156 -32.18 41.80 -26.08
CA PHE A 156 -32.44 40.59 -25.31
C PHE A 156 -33.10 40.87 -23.95
N ALA A 157 -33.90 41.94 -23.85
CA ALA A 157 -34.66 42.25 -22.64
C ALA A 157 -36.12 41.75 -22.73
N PRO A 158 -36.68 41.19 -21.64
CA PRO A 158 -38.11 40.90 -21.49
C PRO A 158 -39.00 42.13 -21.72
N GLU A 159 -40.30 41.94 -22.00
CA GLU A 159 -41.17 43.01 -22.49
C GLU A 159 -41.61 44.03 -21.44
N ASN A 160 -41.64 43.60 -20.18
CA ASN A 160 -42.04 44.43 -19.04
C ASN A 160 -41.20 44.10 -17.80
N GLU A 161 -41.24 45.00 -16.83
CA GLU A 161 -40.47 44.89 -15.59
C GLU A 161 -40.82 43.63 -14.78
N ALA A 162 -42.09 43.21 -14.75
CA ALA A 162 -42.51 42.04 -13.96
C ALA A 162 -41.97 40.73 -14.54
N GLU A 163 -41.97 40.59 -15.87
CA GLU A 163 -41.33 39.46 -16.56
C GLU A 163 -39.82 39.44 -16.34
N LEU A 164 -39.17 40.60 -16.41
CA LEU A 164 -37.73 40.72 -16.15
C LEU A 164 -37.37 40.34 -14.71
N GLN A 165 -38.16 40.75 -13.72
CA GLN A 165 -37.94 40.37 -12.33
C GLN A 165 -38.08 38.87 -12.11
N LEU A 166 -39.06 38.23 -12.76
CA LEU A 166 -39.25 36.79 -12.69
C LEU A 166 -38.13 36.02 -13.38
N ASP A 167 -37.69 36.48 -14.56
CA ASP A 167 -36.55 35.91 -15.30
C ASP A 167 -35.27 36.00 -14.45
N LEU A 168 -34.97 37.19 -13.91
CA LEU A 168 -33.85 37.40 -13.01
C LEU A 168 -33.88 36.50 -11.78
N ALA A 169 -35.05 36.35 -11.16
CA ALA A 169 -35.18 35.48 -9.99
C ALA A 169 -34.87 34.01 -10.32
N LYS A 170 -35.30 33.52 -11.49
CA LYS A 170 -34.96 32.17 -11.97
C LYS A 170 -33.47 32.01 -12.27
N ARG A 171 -32.83 33.02 -12.88
CA ARG A 171 -31.39 33.00 -13.19
C ARG A 171 -30.54 32.97 -11.93
N VAL A 172 -30.89 33.80 -10.94
CA VAL A 172 -30.23 33.79 -9.63
C VAL A 172 -30.42 32.44 -8.95
N GLN A 173 -31.64 31.88 -8.94
CA GLN A 173 -31.87 30.56 -8.35
C GLN A 173 -30.98 29.48 -9.00
N SER A 174 -30.93 29.44 -10.33
CA SER A 174 -30.07 28.51 -11.06
C SER A 174 -28.58 28.76 -10.76
N TYR A 175 -28.17 30.02 -10.57
CA TYR A 175 -26.82 30.36 -10.18
C TYR A 175 -26.48 29.89 -8.76
N GLU A 176 -27.39 30.05 -7.80
CA GLU A 176 -27.24 29.53 -6.44
C GLU A 176 -27.12 28.00 -6.43
N GLU A 177 -27.96 27.30 -7.20
CA GLU A 177 -27.90 25.85 -7.36
C GLU A 177 -26.53 25.40 -7.90
N PHE A 178 -26.06 26.04 -8.97
CA PHE A 178 -24.75 25.76 -9.56
C PHE A 178 -23.62 26.03 -8.56
N ARG A 179 -23.63 27.21 -7.95
CA ARG A 179 -22.61 27.70 -7.02
C ARG A 179 -22.51 26.86 -5.75
N ASN A 180 -23.63 26.32 -5.25
CA ASN A 180 -23.63 25.44 -4.09
C ASN A 180 -22.83 24.14 -4.32
N GLY A 181 -22.66 23.70 -5.57
CA GLY A 181 -21.76 22.60 -5.94
C GLY A 181 -20.28 22.86 -5.64
N PHE A 182 -19.88 24.12 -5.43
CA PHE A 182 -18.50 24.54 -5.14
C PHE A 182 -18.27 24.90 -3.66
N SER A 183 -19.21 24.54 -2.77
CA SER A 183 -19.16 24.90 -1.36
C SER A 183 -17.86 24.47 -0.67
N ASP A 184 -17.36 23.25 -0.92
CA ASP A 184 -16.12 22.78 -0.28
C ASP A 184 -14.88 23.51 -0.80
N GLN A 185 -14.84 23.86 -2.08
CA GLN A 185 -13.76 24.67 -2.66
C GLN A 185 -13.72 26.05 -2.01
N LEU A 186 -14.88 26.71 -1.88
CA LEU A 186 -15.00 28.00 -1.20
C LEU A 186 -14.65 27.91 0.29
N ARG A 187 -15.03 26.83 1.00
CA ARG A 187 -14.65 26.61 2.41
C ARG A 187 -13.13 26.52 2.57
N ASN A 188 -12.46 25.76 1.71
CA ASN A 188 -11.01 25.55 1.76
C ASN A 188 -10.21 26.85 1.51
N LYS A 189 -10.83 27.84 0.87
CA LYS A 189 -10.23 29.15 0.58
C LYS A 189 -10.60 30.25 1.57
N LYS A 190 -11.37 29.97 2.63
CA LYS A 190 -11.75 30.96 3.66
C LYS A 190 -10.57 31.53 4.46
N SER A 191 -9.39 30.92 4.45
CA SER A 191 -8.24 31.45 5.17
C SER A 191 -7.70 32.75 4.59
N ASP A 192 -7.95 33.02 3.31
CA ASP A 192 -7.47 34.20 2.60
C ASP A 192 -8.58 34.84 1.75
N CYS A 193 -8.80 36.14 1.96
CA CYS A 193 -9.89 36.87 1.31
C CYS A 193 -9.67 37.02 -0.20
N TYR A 194 -8.43 37.17 -0.64
CA TYR A 194 -8.11 37.34 -2.05
C TYR A 194 -8.35 36.05 -2.82
N ASP A 195 -7.87 34.91 -2.30
CA ASP A 195 -8.11 33.58 -2.85
C ASP A 195 -9.61 33.27 -2.93
N TYR A 196 -10.38 33.58 -1.87
CA TYR A 196 -11.82 33.40 -1.85
C TYR A 196 -12.51 34.19 -2.96
N LEU A 197 -12.22 35.48 -3.08
CA LEU A 197 -12.85 36.36 -4.06
C LEU A 197 -12.44 36.01 -5.49
N ASN A 198 -11.20 35.58 -5.70
CA ASN A 198 -10.74 35.11 -7.01
C ASN A 198 -11.47 33.83 -7.43
N ASN A 199 -11.58 32.84 -6.52
CA ASN A 199 -12.32 31.62 -6.78
C ASN A 199 -13.83 31.89 -6.99
N SER A 200 -14.42 32.81 -6.22
CA SER A 200 -15.79 33.28 -6.41
C SER A 200 -16.03 33.81 -7.83
N ASN A 201 -15.06 34.57 -8.36
CA ASN A 201 -15.14 35.12 -9.72
C ASN A 201 -15.06 34.01 -10.78
N LEU A 202 -14.16 33.03 -10.60
CA LEU A 202 -14.04 31.87 -11.49
C LEU A 202 -15.35 31.07 -11.56
N ILE A 203 -16.01 30.82 -10.42
CA ILE A 203 -17.30 30.12 -10.38
C ILE A 203 -18.38 30.88 -11.18
N ARG A 204 -18.40 32.22 -11.11
CA ARG A 204 -19.33 33.02 -11.93
C ARG A 204 -19.04 32.87 -13.42
N CYS A 205 -17.77 32.96 -13.79
CA CYS A 205 -17.33 32.78 -15.17
C CYS A 205 -17.72 31.39 -15.71
N ASP A 206 -17.49 30.33 -14.93
CA ASP A 206 -17.85 28.96 -15.30
C ASP A 206 -19.36 28.80 -15.44
N PHE A 207 -20.16 29.38 -14.54
CA PHE A 207 -21.61 29.39 -14.68
C PHE A 207 -22.06 30.01 -16.01
N ILE A 208 -21.51 31.17 -16.36
CA ILE A 208 -21.82 31.85 -17.63
C ILE A 208 -21.44 30.94 -18.80
N ARG A 209 -20.22 30.37 -18.79
CA ARG A 209 -19.70 29.51 -19.85
C ARG A 209 -20.47 28.20 -19.98
N GLU A 210 -20.85 27.53 -18.90
CA GLU A 210 -21.56 26.24 -19.01
C GLU A 210 -23.02 26.40 -19.42
N THR A 211 -23.60 27.59 -19.19
CA THR A 211 -25.02 27.83 -19.43
C THR A 211 -25.33 28.67 -20.67
N HIS A 212 -24.36 29.40 -21.26
CA HIS A 212 -24.63 30.37 -22.34
C HIS A 212 -25.37 29.74 -23.53
N SER A 213 -24.92 28.58 -24.01
CA SER A 213 -25.55 27.88 -25.15
C SER A 213 -27.01 27.51 -24.86
N LYS A 214 -27.36 27.17 -23.62
CA LYS A 214 -28.75 26.89 -23.22
C LYS A 214 -29.57 28.17 -23.07
N ARG A 215 -28.97 29.19 -22.45
CA ARG A 215 -29.59 30.49 -22.19
C ARG A 215 -29.93 31.25 -23.47
N ILE A 216 -29.23 30.96 -24.57
CA ILE A 216 -29.48 31.61 -25.85
C ILE A 216 -30.92 31.44 -26.35
N ILE A 217 -31.60 30.36 -25.98
CA ILE A 217 -33.01 30.14 -26.33
C ILE A 217 -33.89 31.27 -25.78
N GLU A 218 -33.68 31.63 -24.51
CA GLU A 218 -34.45 32.67 -23.85
C GLU A 218 -34.13 34.05 -24.44
N LEU A 219 -32.83 34.35 -24.64
CA LEU A 219 -32.39 35.60 -25.25
C LEU A 219 -33.02 35.80 -26.64
N ILE A 220 -32.96 34.78 -27.49
CA ILE A 220 -33.57 34.83 -28.83
C ILE A 220 -35.10 34.92 -28.73
N GLY A 221 -35.70 34.29 -27.72
CA GLY A 221 -37.13 34.41 -27.41
C GLY A 221 -37.59 35.86 -27.19
N TYR A 222 -36.76 36.71 -26.57
CA TYR A 222 -37.07 38.13 -26.35
C TYR A 222 -37.14 38.96 -27.64
N MET A 223 -36.55 38.47 -28.74
CA MET A 223 -36.62 39.16 -30.03
C MET A 223 -37.99 39.02 -30.72
N ARG A 224 -38.85 38.08 -30.30
CA ARG A 224 -40.13 37.76 -30.98
C ARG A 224 -40.99 38.98 -31.22
N LYS A 225 -41.09 39.90 -30.26
CA LYS A 225 -41.92 41.10 -30.40
C LYS A 225 -41.48 41.98 -31.56
N LYS A 226 -40.17 42.27 -31.66
CA LYS A 226 -39.59 43.08 -32.75
C LYS A 226 -39.80 42.40 -34.11
N PHE A 227 -39.64 41.08 -34.19
CA PHE A 227 -39.81 40.33 -35.43
C PHE A 227 -41.29 40.21 -35.83
N ARG A 228 -42.21 39.96 -34.89
CA ARG A 228 -43.66 39.91 -35.14
C ARG A 228 -44.26 41.26 -35.57
N ALA A 229 -43.55 42.38 -35.33
CA ALA A 229 -43.99 43.70 -35.78
C ALA A 229 -43.81 43.89 -37.30
N VAL A 230 -42.92 43.12 -37.94
CA VAL A 230 -42.60 43.24 -39.38
C VAL A 230 -42.85 41.95 -40.17
N LEU A 231 -43.01 40.81 -39.49
CA LEU A 231 -43.27 39.50 -40.09
C LEU A 231 -44.60 38.91 -39.62
N LYS A 232 -45.14 37.98 -40.39
CA LYS A 232 -46.25 37.13 -39.93
C LYS A 232 -45.83 36.39 -38.65
N LYS A 233 -46.75 36.31 -37.68
CA LYS A 233 -46.48 35.71 -36.35
C LYS A 233 -45.86 34.31 -36.45
N SER A 234 -46.44 33.44 -37.28
CA SER A 234 -45.97 32.07 -37.47
C SER A 234 -44.56 32.01 -38.07
N VAL A 235 -44.28 32.86 -39.06
CA VAL A 235 -42.96 32.99 -39.71
C VAL A 235 -41.90 33.44 -38.70
N ALA A 236 -42.17 34.53 -37.97
CA ALA A 236 -41.27 35.07 -36.96
C ALA A 236 -40.97 34.02 -35.87
N ASP A 237 -42.00 33.35 -35.36
CA ASP A 237 -41.85 32.41 -34.27
C ASP A 237 -41.09 31.15 -34.67
N LYS A 238 -41.39 30.59 -35.84
CA LYS A 238 -40.69 29.40 -36.37
C LYS A 238 -39.23 29.71 -36.68
N TYR A 239 -38.93 30.85 -37.32
CA TYR A 239 -37.55 31.22 -37.63
C TYR A 239 -36.71 31.40 -36.36
N LEU A 240 -37.23 32.14 -35.37
CA LEU A 240 -36.51 32.37 -34.12
C LEU A 240 -36.34 31.07 -33.30
N ASN A 241 -37.29 30.12 -33.38
CA ASN A 241 -37.11 28.80 -32.78
C ASN A 241 -35.93 28.05 -33.41
N VAL A 242 -35.87 27.99 -34.74
CA VAL A 242 -34.78 27.31 -35.45
C VAL A 242 -33.45 28.00 -35.18
N LEU A 243 -33.40 29.33 -35.19
CA LEU A 243 -32.20 30.08 -34.84
C LEU A 243 -31.73 29.77 -33.41
N ALA A 244 -32.67 29.70 -32.45
CA ALA A 244 -32.37 29.33 -31.07
C ALA A 244 -31.84 27.90 -30.94
N GLU A 245 -32.43 26.94 -31.66
CA GLU A 245 -31.96 25.55 -31.68
C GLU A 245 -30.55 25.43 -32.27
N VAL A 246 -30.29 26.09 -33.41
CA VAL A 246 -28.96 26.14 -34.04
C VAL A 246 -27.94 26.77 -33.10
N CYS A 247 -28.25 27.93 -32.52
CA CYS A 247 -27.34 28.58 -31.57
C CYS A 247 -27.13 27.73 -30.33
N LYS A 248 -28.14 27.05 -29.78
CA LYS A 248 -27.93 26.14 -28.65
C LYS A 248 -27.04 24.96 -29.03
N ALA A 249 -27.23 24.42 -30.23
CA ALA A 249 -26.57 23.21 -30.67
C ALA A 249 -25.04 23.34 -30.70
N HIS A 250 -24.45 24.55 -30.69
CA HIS A 250 -22.98 24.70 -30.62
C HIS A 250 -22.39 24.23 -29.28
N GLY A 251 -23.17 24.26 -28.19
CA GLY A 251 -22.76 23.73 -26.89
C GLY A 251 -23.34 22.35 -26.56
N ASP A 252 -24.15 21.76 -27.44
CA ASP A 252 -24.74 20.42 -27.24
C ASP A 252 -23.73 19.31 -27.59
N LYS A 253 -23.97 18.09 -27.09
CA LYS A 253 -23.17 16.91 -27.46
C LYS A 253 -23.53 16.44 -28.88
N ALA A 254 -22.60 15.77 -29.56
CA ALA A 254 -22.82 15.23 -30.90
C ALA A 254 -24.10 14.37 -31.04
N VAL A 255 -24.48 13.63 -29.99
CA VAL A 255 -25.72 12.82 -29.96
C VAL A 255 -26.99 13.67 -30.02
N ASP A 256 -26.98 14.86 -29.45
CA ASP A 256 -28.12 15.77 -29.44
C ASP A 256 -28.21 16.55 -30.75
N VAL A 257 -27.06 16.94 -31.33
CA VAL A 257 -27.00 17.55 -32.67
C VAL A 257 -27.59 16.61 -33.73
N LYS A 258 -27.37 15.30 -33.61
CA LYS A 258 -27.95 14.27 -34.49
C LYS A 258 -29.48 14.16 -34.47
N LYS A 259 -30.15 14.80 -33.50
CA LYS A 259 -31.62 14.79 -33.39
C LYS A 259 -32.28 15.97 -34.11
N LEU A 260 -31.49 16.94 -34.60
CA LEU A 260 -32.00 18.10 -35.31
C LEU A 260 -32.60 17.70 -36.67
N ALA A 261 -33.61 18.45 -37.12
CA ALA A 261 -34.35 18.09 -38.33
C ALA A 261 -33.53 18.28 -39.62
N PHE A 262 -33.57 17.27 -40.50
CA PHE A 262 -33.02 17.36 -41.86
C PHE A 262 -33.80 18.29 -42.78
N GLU A 263 -35.10 18.42 -42.54
CA GLU A 263 -35.99 19.26 -43.33
C GLU A 263 -37.02 19.87 -42.39
N TYR A 264 -36.98 21.20 -42.26
CA TYR A 264 -37.96 21.96 -41.49
C TYR A 264 -38.54 23.08 -42.35
N GLU A 265 -39.87 23.20 -42.43
CA GLU A 265 -40.56 24.18 -43.27
C GLU A 265 -41.04 25.41 -42.48
N ILE A 266 -40.63 26.59 -42.93
CA ILE A 266 -40.99 27.89 -42.36
C ILE A 266 -41.93 28.62 -43.30
N ASP A 267 -43.20 28.21 -43.32
CA ASP A 267 -44.30 28.83 -44.06
C ASP A 267 -43.86 29.37 -45.45
N THR A 268 -44.03 30.67 -45.72
CA THR A 268 -43.71 31.30 -47.00
C THR A 268 -42.21 31.52 -47.25
N LEU A 269 -41.32 31.12 -46.33
CA LEU A 269 -39.87 31.30 -46.48
C LEU A 269 -39.16 30.07 -47.07
N GLY A 270 -39.78 28.89 -46.98
CA GLY A 270 -39.26 27.64 -47.55
C GLY A 270 -38.73 26.64 -46.51
N LYS A 271 -37.87 25.72 -46.97
CA LYS A 271 -37.30 24.62 -46.17
C LYS A 271 -35.84 24.90 -45.77
N VAL A 272 -35.42 24.34 -44.63
CA VAL A 272 -34.06 24.43 -44.09
C VAL A 272 -33.63 23.08 -43.53
N ASN A 273 -32.36 22.71 -43.72
CA ASN A 273 -31.72 21.64 -42.96
C ASN A 273 -31.09 22.19 -41.67
N VAL A 274 -31.77 22.00 -40.54
CA VAL A 274 -31.38 22.57 -39.24
C VAL A 274 -30.08 21.94 -38.74
N GLN A 275 -29.93 20.63 -38.94
CA GLN A 275 -28.73 19.90 -38.54
C GLN A 275 -27.49 20.37 -39.30
N PHE A 276 -27.60 20.59 -40.62
CA PHE A 276 -26.50 21.10 -41.43
C PHE A 276 -26.03 22.47 -40.96
N VAL A 277 -26.97 23.40 -40.73
CA VAL A 277 -26.65 24.75 -40.24
C VAL A 277 -25.96 24.70 -38.88
N ALA A 278 -26.42 23.85 -37.97
CA ALA A 278 -25.79 23.66 -36.66
C ALA A 278 -24.35 23.10 -36.77
N ILE A 279 -24.12 22.12 -37.65
CA ILE A 279 -22.77 21.56 -37.91
C ILE A 279 -21.84 22.62 -38.52
N MET A 280 -22.34 23.45 -39.45
CA MET A 280 -21.54 24.54 -40.01
C MET A 280 -21.13 25.57 -38.95
N LEU A 281 -22.06 25.96 -38.06
CA LEU A 281 -21.74 26.85 -36.94
C LEU A 281 -20.66 26.26 -36.03
N ARG A 282 -20.81 24.98 -35.63
CA ARG A 282 -19.86 24.27 -34.77
C ARG A 282 -18.46 24.21 -35.38
N LEU A 283 -18.37 23.82 -36.65
CA LEU A 283 -17.09 23.79 -37.38
C LEU A 283 -16.48 25.19 -37.49
N GLY A 284 -17.27 26.20 -37.85
CA GLY A 284 -16.80 27.57 -37.98
C GLY A 284 -16.21 28.15 -36.69
N ASP A 285 -16.87 27.88 -35.55
CA ASP A 285 -16.45 28.32 -34.22
C ASP A 285 -15.18 27.58 -33.75
N ILE A 286 -15.20 26.24 -33.74
CA ILE A 286 -14.07 25.45 -33.21
C ILE A 286 -12.79 25.63 -34.03
N ILE A 287 -12.90 25.88 -35.35
CA ILE A 287 -11.75 26.16 -36.22
C ILE A 287 -11.06 27.48 -35.87
N HIS A 288 -11.78 28.45 -35.28
CA HIS A 288 -11.19 29.74 -34.91
C HIS A 288 -10.31 29.62 -33.65
N PHE A 289 -9.17 28.96 -33.82
CA PHE A 289 -8.12 28.82 -32.81
C PHE A 289 -6.81 29.39 -33.36
N SER A 290 -6.61 30.69 -33.17
CA SER A 290 -5.47 31.43 -33.72
C SER A 290 -5.05 32.59 -32.82
N SER A 291 -3.85 33.13 -33.05
CA SER A 291 -3.24 34.20 -32.25
C SER A 291 -4.08 35.48 -32.16
N ASP A 292 -4.92 35.78 -33.16
CA ASP A 292 -5.82 36.95 -33.15
C ASP A 292 -6.96 36.83 -32.15
N ARG A 293 -7.34 35.61 -31.73
CA ARG A 293 -8.28 35.39 -30.62
C ARG A 293 -7.65 35.72 -29.25
N ALA A 294 -6.31 35.71 -29.15
CA ALA A 294 -5.58 35.91 -27.90
C ALA A 294 -4.41 36.91 -28.05
N PRO A 295 -4.68 38.23 -28.18
CA PRO A 295 -3.62 39.24 -28.31
C PRO A 295 -2.78 39.38 -27.03
N MET A 296 -1.45 39.44 -27.18
CA MET A 296 -0.51 39.58 -26.04
C MET A 296 -0.77 40.82 -25.18
N SER A 297 -1.21 41.94 -25.77
CA SER A 297 -1.56 43.16 -25.03
C SER A 297 -2.70 42.93 -24.04
N LEU A 298 -3.70 42.16 -24.46
CA LEU A 298 -4.88 41.85 -23.65
C LEU A 298 -4.53 40.83 -22.55
N PHE A 299 -3.67 39.85 -22.85
CA PHE A 299 -3.17 38.89 -21.85
C PHE A 299 -2.44 39.58 -20.69
N ALA A 300 -1.58 40.54 -21.00
CA ALA A 300 -0.82 41.30 -20.01
C ALA A 300 -1.72 42.10 -19.05
N GLU A 301 -2.90 42.52 -19.52
CA GLU A 301 -3.89 43.24 -18.71
C GLU A 301 -4.76 42.28 -17.86
N LYS A 302 -5.18 41.16 -18.44
CA LYS A 302 -6.21 40.26 -17.87
C LYS A 302 -5.78 39.46 -16.63
N LYS A 303 -4.48 39.33 -16.35
CA LYS A 303 -3.93 38.58 -15.18
C LYS A 303 -4.59 37.21 -14.98
N ILE A 304 -4.54 36.37 -16.02
CA ILE A 304 -5.20 35.05 -16.05
C ILE A 304 -4.74 34.18 -14.88
N THR A 305 -5.70 33.62 -14.16
CA THR A 305 -5.47 32.75 -12.99
C THR A 305 -5.93 31.33 -13.20
N ASP A 306 -6.86 31.08 -14.13
CA ASP A 306 -7.30 29.72 -14.46
C ASP A 306 -6.23 28.95 -15.27
N PRO A 307 -5.75 27.78 -14.81
CA PRO A 307 -4.70 27.01 -15.49
C PRO A 307 -5.09 26.55 -16.91
N LEU A 308 -6.35 26.17 -17.13
CA LEU A 308 -6.80 25.69 -18.45
C LEU A 308 -6.83 26.84 -19.45
N SER A 309 -7.42 27.97 -19.06
CA SER A 309 -7.42 29.19 -19.85
C SER A 309 -5.99 29.65 -20.15
N TYR A 310 -5.09 29.63 -19.15
CA TYR A 310 -3.69 29.94 -19.38
C TYR A 310 -3.05 29.07 -20.48
N LYS A 311 -3.34 27.76 -20.53
CA LYS A 311 -2.90 26.87 -21.63
C LYS A 311 -3.50 27.25 -22.98
N HIS A 312 -4.79 27.59 -23.03
CA HIS A 312 -5.47 28.07 -24.25
C HIS A 312 -4.81 29.34 -24.81
N TRP A 313 -4.43 30.29 -23.94
CA TRP A 313 -3.74 31.52 -24.33
C TRP A 313 -2.31 31.24 -24.77
N LYS A 314 -1.54 30.49 -23.95
CA LYS A 314 -0.14 30.17 -24.24
C LYS A 314 0.02 29.46 -25.59
N SER A 315 -0.85 28.50 -25.89
CA SER A 315 -0.81 27.77 -27.17
C SER A 315 -1.12 28.65 -28.38
N LYS A 316 -1.83 29.77 -28.20
CA LYS A 316 -2.08 30.76 -29.27
C LYS A 316 -0.93 31.75 -29.45
N PHE A 317 -0.07 31.94 -28.43
CA PHE A 317 1.12 32.79 -28.51
C PHE A 317 2.25 32.18 -29.35
N GLU A 318 2.23 30.88 -29.59
CA GLU A 318 3.17 30.12 -30.43
C GLU A 318 2.95 30.39 -31.94
N GLU A 319 2.53 31.62 -32.27
CA GLU A 319 2.12 32.10 -33.59
C GLU A 319 1.11 31.20 -34.31
N THR A 320 0.23 30.55 -33.55
CA THR A 320 -0.77 29.62 -34.09
C THR A 320 -1.69 30.30 -35.09
N ARG A 321 -1.72 29.79 -36.31
CA ARG A 321 -2.56 30.26 -37.43
C ARG A 321 -3.16 29.06 -38.15
N TYR A 322 -4.26 29.31 -38.86
CA TYR A 322 -4.84 28.34 -39.77
C TYR A 322 -5.12 28.96 -41.13
N GLU A 323 -5.13 28.13 -42.17
CA GLU A 323 -5.48 28.52 -43.52
C GLU A 323 -6.34 27.44 -44.18
N PHE A 324 -7.24 27.87 -45.06
CA PHE A 324 -8.00 26.96 -45.91
C PHE A 324 -7.24 26.78 -47.22
N SER A 325 -7.03 25.53 -47.62
CA SER A 325 -6.50 25.17 -48.93
C SER A 325 -7.55 24.36 -49.69
N ASN A 326 -7.70 24.63 -50.99
CA ASN A 326 -8.58 23.88 -51.86
C ASN A 326 -7.72 23.22 -52.94
N THR A 327 -7.51 21.91 -52.80
CA THR A 327 -6.76 21.07 -53.74
C THR A 327 -7.68 19.95 -54.23
N ASP A 328 -7.71 19.70 -55.54
CA ASP A 328 -8.56 18.68 -56.16
C ASP A 328 -10.06 18.75 -55.77
N SER A 329 -10.60 19.96 -55.63
CA SER A 329 -11.98 20.22 -55.18
C SER A 329 -12.27 19.78 -53.74
N LYS A 330 -11.23 19.62 -52.91
CA LYS A 330 -11.33 19.24 -51.50
C LYS A 330 -10.81 20.36 -50.60
N THR A 331 -11.63 20.80 -49.66
CA THR A 331 -11.28 21.85 -48.70
C THR A 331 -10.56 21.24 -47.51
N THR A 332 -9.32 21.67 -47.25
CA THR A 332 -8.50 21.22 -46.12
C THR A 332 -8.17 22.40 -45.22
N VAL A 333 -8.38 22.23 -43.91
CA VAL A 333 -8.00 23.19 -42.88
C VAL A 333 -6.60 22.85 -42.39
N LYS A 334 -5.62 23.71 -42.70
CA LYS A 334 -4.22 23.52 -42.31
C LYS A 334 -3.89 24.41 -41.13
N PHE A 335 -3.34 23.83 -40.06
CA PHE A 335 -2.83 24.55 -38.90
C PHE A 335 -1.30 24.69 -38.99
N LYS A 336 -0.82 25.85 -38.57
CA LYS A 336 0.60 26.20 -38.47
C LYS A 336 0.86 26.76 -37.07
N ALA A 337 1.89 26.26 -36.41
CA ALA A 337 2.34 26.75 -35.12
C ALA A 337 3.81 26.36 -34.92
N TYR A 338 4.55 27.16 -34.17
CA TYR A 338 5.91 26.82 -33.76
C TYR A 338 5.94 26.69 -32.24
N CYS A 339 5.89 25.46 -31.74
CA CYS A 339 5.71 25.20 -30.31
C CYS A 339 7.06 25.16 -29.58
N SER A 340 7.26 26.11 -28.66
CA SER A 340 8.46 26.18 -27.81
C SER A 340 8.42 25.26 -26.58
N SER A 341 7.32 24.55 -26.35
CA SER A 341 7.20 23.58 -25.25
C SER A 341 6.35 22.34 -25.61
N PRO A 342 6.65 21.16 -25.04
CA PRO A 342 5.82 19.96 -25.21
C PRO A 342 4.36 20.20 -24.80
N ASP A 343 4.15 20.94 -23.70
CA ASP A 343 2.82 21.27 -23.17
C ASP A 343 1.93 21.95 -24.22
N THR A 344 2.45 22.96 -24.91
CA THR A 344 1.72 23.73 -25.92
C THR A 344 1.51 22.91 -27.20
N TYR A 345 2.52 22.12 -27.60
CA TYR A 345 2.41 21.23 -28.75
C TYR A 345 1.30 20.20 -28.57
N TYR A 346 1.34 19.43 -27.49
CA TYR A 346 0.35 18.38 -27.26
C TYR A 346 -1.04 18.94 -26.94
N PHE A 347 -1.13 20.08 -26.26
CA PHE A 347 -2.41 20.78 -26.10
C PHE A 347 -3.04 21.17 -27.44
N LEU A 348 -2.23 21.67 -28.38
CA LEU A 348 -2.70 21.98 -29.74
C LEU A 348 -3.15 20.71 -30.47
N GLN A 349 -2.38 19.61 -30.37
CA GLN A 349 -2.79 18.33 -30.97
C GLN A 349 -4.12 17.83 -30.42
N ASP A 350 -4.32 17.91 -29.10
CA ASP A 350 -5.56 17.53 -28.44
C ASP A 350 -6.73 18.41 -28.89
N TYR A 351 -6.51 19.72 -29.03
CA TYR A 351 -7.51 20.63 -29.57
C TYR A 351 -7.87 20.30 -31.02
N LEU A 352 -6.90 19.96 -31.87
CA LEU A 352 -7.16 19.56 -33.26
C LEU A 352 -7.89 18.22 -33.37
N ASN A 353 -7.71 17.30 -32.42
CA ASN A 353 -8.55 16.10 -32.34
C ASN A 353 -10.02 16.47 -32.16
N CYS A 354 -10.34 17.48 -31.34
CA CYS A 354 -11.71 17.96 -31.20
C CYS A 354 -12.28 18.51 -32.52
N ILE A 355 -11.46 19.17 -33.34
CA ILE A 355 -11.88 19.61 -34.69
C ILE A 355 -12.16 18.39 -35.58
N ASP A 356 -11.26 17.41 -35.57
CA ASP A 356 -11.43 16.17 -36.35
C ASP A 356 -12.69 15.40 -35.93
N ASP A 357 -13.07 15.43 -34.65
CA ASP A 357 -14.32 14.86 -34.14
C ASP A 357 -15.57 15.60 -34.69
N GLU A 358 -15.53 16.93 -34.80
CA GLU A 358 -16.61 17.72 -35.43
C GLU A 358 -16.69 17.44 -36.95
N ILE A 359 -15.54 17.23 -37.61
CA ILE A 359 -15.49 16.81 -39.01
C ILE A 359 -16.10 15.41 -39.17
N ALA A 360 -15.79 14.48 -38.25
CA ALA A 360 -16.38 13.15 -38.24
C ALA A 360 -17.90 13.19 -38.00
N LEU A 361 -18.39 14.13 -37.18
CA LEU A 361 -19.82 14.39 -37.02
C LEU A 361 -20.46 14.83 -38.36
N TYR A 362 -19.80 15.71 -39.13
CA TYR A 362 -20.23 16.09 -40.47
C TYR A 362 -20.30 14.89 -41.44
N PHE A 363 -19.29 14.01 -41.45
CA PHE A 363 -19.34 12.80 -42.28
C PHE A 363 -20.44 11.83 -41.86
N THR A 364 -20.69 11.71 -40.55
CA THR A 364 -21.82 10.93 -40.03
C THR A 364 -23.15 11.50 -40.52
N PHE A 365 -23.28 12.82 -40.55
CA PHE A 365 -24.44 13.51 -41.09
C PHE A 365 -24.65 13.21 -42.59
N LEU A 366 -23.59 13.28 -43.41
CA LEU A 366 -23.68 12.92 -44.84
C LEU A 366 -24.12 11.47 -45.06
N GLN A 367 -23.56 10.53 -44.29
CA GLN A 367 -23.94 9.13 -44.35
C GLN A 367 -25.42 8.93 -43.98
N GLN A 368 -25.91 9.68 -42.99
CA GLN A 368 -27.30 9.61 -42.57
C GLN A 368 -28.24 10.17 -43.65
N LEU A 369 -27.89 11.28 -44.31
CA LEU A 369 -28.65 11.80 -45.46
C LEU A 369 -28.74 10.80 -46.61
N GLU A 370 -27.68 10.03 -46.86
CA GLU A 370 -27.68 8.98 -47.87
C GLU A 370 -28.55 7.79 -47.47
N TYR A 371 -28.48 7.36 -46.21
CA TYR A 371 -29.29 6.27 -45.69
C TYR A 371 -30.79 6.59 -45.67
N ASP A 372 -31.16 7.82 -45.30
CA ASP A 372 -32.55 8.29 -45.23
C ASP A 372 -33.11 8.78 -46.59
N ASP A 373 -32.33 8.62 -47.68
CA ASP A 373 -32.66 9.01 -49.06
C ASP A 373 -33.20 10.45 -49.21
N ILE A 374 -32.54 11.41 -48.52
CA ILE A 374 -32.95 12.81 -48.54
C ILE A 374 -32.71 13.45 -49.93
N PRO A 375 -33.71 14.10 -50.54
CA PRO A 375 -33.56 14.78 -51.83
C PRO A 375 -32.49 15.89 -51.79
N ASN A 376 -31.82 16.14 -52.91
CA ASN A 376 -30.79 17.18 -53.05
C ASN A 376 -29.62 17.08 -52.04
N ARG A 377 -29.34 15.89 -51.49
CA ARG A 377 -28.21 15.66 -50.55
C ARG A 377 -26.86 16.19 -51.05
N GLY A 378 -26.66 16.22 -52.37
CA GLY A 378 -25.45 16.75 -53.00
C GLY A 378 -25.21 18.25 -52.77
N ASN A 379 -26.21 19.00 -52.30
CA ASN A 379 -26.07 20.41 -51.93
C ASN A 379 -25.27 20.57 -50.62
N TYR A 380 -25.32 19.57 -49.74
CA TYR A 380 -24.68 19.60 -48.42
C TYR A 380 -23.27 19.00 -48.41
N ASP A 381 -22.83 18.39 -49.51
CA ASP A 381 -21.48 17.84 -49.64
C ASP A 381 -20.46 18.95 -49.98
N ILE A 382 -19.86 19.53 -48.92
CA ILE A 382 -18.85 20.59 -49.00
C ILE A 382 -17.44 20.09 -49.31
N LYS A 383 -17.25 18.78 -49.55
CA LYS A 383 -15.95 18.17 -49.90
C LYS A 383 -14.80 18.56 -48.94
N ILE A 384 -15.04 18.55 -47.63
CA ILE A 384 -13.98 18.79 -46.64
C ILE A 384 -13.06 17.56 -46.49
N ALA A 385 -11.82 17.76 -46.04
CA ALA A 385 -10.95 16.68 -45.58
C ALA A 385 -11.45 15.98 -44.31
N ILE A 386 -11.06 14.71 -44.15
CA ILE A 386 -11.47 13.86 -43.01
C ILE A 386 -10.79 14.31 -41.72
N THR A 387 -9.60 14.90 -41.83
CA THR A 387 -8.83 15.44 -40.72
C THR A 387 -8.20 16.77 -41.12
N THR A 388 -7.86 17.56 -40.11
CA THR A 388 -7.02 18.74 -40.23
C THR A 388 -5.62 18.40 -40.76
N ASP A 389 -5.03 19.30 -41.56
CA ASP A 389 -3.62 19.20 -41.96
C ASP A 389 -2.74 19.80 -40.85
N ARG A 390 -1.96 18.93 -40.21
CA ARG A 390 -1.08 19.26 -39.08
C ARG A 390 0.39 19.40 -39.49
N THR A 391 0.70 19.29 -40.79
CA THR A 391 2.09 19.32 -41.29
C THR A 391 2.80 20.65 -41.08
N GLY A 392 2.07 21.72 -40.76
CA GLY A 392 2.63 23.03 -40.43
C GLY A 392 2.90 23.24 -38.94
N ILE A 393 2.65 22.24 -38.08
CA ILE A 393 2.92 22.33 -36.64
C ILE A 393 4.31 21.79 -36.38
N GLU A 394 5.22 22.70 -36.06
CA GLU A 394 6.62 22.41 -35.81
C GLU A 394 6.91 22.50 -34.30
N ALA A 395 7.73 21.57 -33.81
CA ALA A 395 8.28 21.63 -32.47
C ALA A 395 9.68 22.22 -32.53
N ASP A 396 10.06 22.99 -31.50
CA ASP A 396 11.45 23.37 -31.33
C ASP A 396 12.30 22.14 -30.99
N THR A 397 12.92 21.55 -32.01
CA THR A 397 13.73 20.33 -31.89
C THR A 397 14.98 20.50 -31.01
N SER A 398 15.37 21.75 -30.70
CA SER A 398 16.41 22.02 -29.71
C SER A 398 15.94 21.83 -28.26
N ILE A 399 14.63 21.73 -28.04
CA ILE A 399 13.98 21.57 -26.73
C ILE A 399 13.35 20.18 -26.60
N PHE A 400 12.62 19.72 -27.62
CA PHE A 400 11.97 18.41 -27.63
C PHE A 400 11.67 17.91 -29.05
N ILE A 401 11.60 16.59 -29.22
CA ILE A 401 11.16 15.96 -30.46
C ILE A 401 9.92 15.11 -30.13
N PRO A 402 8.72 15.48 -30.62
CA PRO A 402 7.49 14.76 -30.32
C PRO A 402 7.48 13.39 -31.01
N GLU A 403 6.90 12.39 -30.36
CA GLU A 403 6.65 11.08 -30.96
C GLU A 403 5.21 10.65 -30.69
N ASN A 404 4.28 11.19 -31.48
CA ASN A 404 2.83 11.05 -31.28
C ASN A 404 2.32 9.59 -31.29
N ASP A 405 3.06 8.69 -31.93
CA ASP A 405 2.72 7.26 -31.99
C ASP A 405 3.26 6.44 -30.81
N ALA A 406 4.19 7.01 -30.03
CA ALA A 406 4.74 6.39 -28.85
C ALA A 406 3.87 6.75 -27.64
N LYS A 407 3.07 5.79 -27.18
CA LYS A 407 2.33 5.90 -25.92
C LYS A 407 2.32 4.57 -25.21
N PHE A 408 2.03 4.59 -23.92
CA PHE A 408 1.74 3.36 -23.21
C PHE A 408 0.58 2.64 -23.90
N THR A 409 0.83 1.44 -24.38
CA THR A 409 -0.19 0.59 -24.97
C THR A 409 -0.49 -0.57 -24.04
N LEU A 410 -1.77 -0.75 -23.77
CA LEU A 410 -2.29 -1.76 -22.86
C LEU A 410 -2.53 -3.08 -23.62
N GLU A 411 -1.90 -4.16 -23.19
CA GLU A 411 -2.21 -5.50 -23.70
C GLU A 411 -3.51 -6.02 -23.02
N GLN A 412 -4.66 -5.78 -23.66
CA GLN A 412 -6.00 -6.04 -23.11
C GLN A 412 -6.21 -7.46 -22.55
N SER A 413 -5.54 -8.47 -23.12
CA SER A 413 -5.65 -9.88 -22.68
C SER A 413 -5.05 -10.16 -21.29
N LYS A 414 -4.11 -9.34 -20.82
CA LYS A 414 -3.39 -9.55 -19.53
C LYS A 414 -3.93 -8.71 -18.37
N ILE A 415 -4.84 -7.78 -18.66
CA ILE A 415 -5.40 -6.81 -17.70
C ILE A 415 -6.51 -7.38 -16.83
N LEU A 416 -7.26 -8.36 -17.34
CA LEU A 416 -8.35 -9.02 -16.59
C LEU A 416 -7.85 -9.72 -15.30
N GLY A 417 -6.56 -10.07 -15.21
CA GLY A 417 -5.95 -10.58 -13.97
C GLY A 417 -5.39 -9.50 -13.03
N LEU A 418 -5.19 -8.26 -13.51
CA LEU A 418 -4.60 -7.13 -12.76
C LEU A 418 -5.66 -6.21 -12.15
N LEU A 419 -6.80 -6.03 -12.80
CA LEU A 419 -7.87 -5.11 -12.36
C LEU A 419 -8.83 -5.72 -11.32
N THR A 420 -8.77 -7.02 -11.06
CA THR A 420 -9.61 -7.68 -10.04
C THR A 420 -9.16 -7.43 -8.59
N GLY A 421 -8.05 -6.70 -8.38
CA GLY A 421 -7.54 -6.32 -7.06
C GLY A 421 -7.48 -4.81 -6.88
N ALA A 422 -8.62 -4.15 -6.62
CA ALA A 422 -8.62 -2.75 -6.22
C ALA A 422 -7.76 -2.55 -4.96
N GLN A 423 -6.85 -1.56 -5.01
CA GLN A 423 -5.69 -1.27 -4.12
C GLN A 423 -4.40 -2.09 -4.39
N LEU A 424 -3.81 -1.95 -5.59
CA LEU A 424 -2.54 -2.62 -5.95
C LEU A 424 -1.34 -2.21 -5.10
N TYR A 425 -1.30 -1.01 -4.52
CA TYR A 425 -0.19 -0.55 -3.67
C TYR A 425 -0.73 0.26 -2.48
N LYS A 426 -0.47 -0.21 -1.24
CA LYS A 426 -0.81 0.53 -0.02
C LYS A 426 0.25 1.57 0.38
N ASP A 427 1.49 1.40 -0.08
CA ASP A 427 2.62 2.31 0.14
C ASP A 427 3.03 2.94 -1.20
N GLU A 428 2.96 4.27 -1.28
CA GLU A 428 3.26 5.06 -2.49
C GLU A 428 4.74 4.92 -2.91
N TYR A 429 5.65 4.53 -2.00
CA TYR A 429 7.09 4.38 -2.27
C TYR A 429 7.50 3.00 -2.81
N LEU A 430 6.54 2.09 -3.05
CA LEU A 430 6.81 0.78 -3.63
C LEU A 430 7.44 0.86 -5.03
N CYS A 431 7.32 2.00 -5.72
CA CYS A 431 7.97 2.22 -7.00
C CYS A 431 9.52 2.21 -6.91
N LEU A 432 10.10 2.60 -5.78
CA LEU A 432 11.55 2.59 -5.58
C LEU A 432 12.11 1.16 -5.60
N ARG A 433 11.34 0.21 -5.08
CA ARG A 433 11.65 -1.22 -5.14
C ARG A 433 11.55 -1.76 -6.57
N GLU A 434 10.55 -1.32 -7.35
CA GLU A 434 10.42 -1.72 -8.76
C GLU A 434 11.57 -1.16 -9.61
N LEU A 435 11.99 0.09 -9.38
CA LEU A 435 13.17 0.68 -10.00
C LEU A 435 14.44 -0.09 -9.63
N TYR A 436 14.63 -0.38 -8.34
CA TYR A 436 15.75 -1.21 -7.87
C TYR A 436 15.79 -2.57 -8.58
N GLN A 437 14.67 -3.27 -8.68
CA GLN A 437 14.61 -4.58 -9.30
C GLN A 437 14.92 -4.54 -10.80
N ASN A 438 14.42 -3.53 -11.52
CA ASN A 438 14.78 -3.32 -12.93
C ASN A 438 16.28 -3.04 -13.10
N SER A 439 16.83 -2.15 -12.27
CA SER A 439 18.26 -1.85 -12.25
C SER A 439 19.12 -3.06 -11.85
N LEU A 440 18.66 -3.86 -10.89
CA LEU A 440 19.32 -5.09 -10.46
C LEU A 440 19.39 -6.10 -11.59
N ASP A 441 18.28 -6.34 -12.29
CA ASP A 441 18.25 -7.28 -13.41
C ASP A 441 19.13 -6.79 -14.57
N ALA A 442 19.18 -5.48 -14.85
CA ALA A 442 20.09 -4.88 -15.83
C ALA A 442 21.57 -5.06 -15.43
N CYS A 443 21.92 -4.83 -14.16
CA CYS A 443 23.27 -5.07 -13.63
C CYS A 443 23.67 -6.56 -13.66
N LYS A 444 22.75 -7.47 -13.29
CA LYS A 444 22.96 -8.94 -13.39
C LYS A 444 23.28 -9.35 -14.83
N CYS A 445 22.55 -8.82 -15.82
CA CYS A 445 22.83 -9.09 -17.24
C CYS A 445 24.20 -8.54 -17.64
N MET A 446 24.52 -7.31 -17.25
CA MET A 446 25.80 -6.69 -17.58
C MET A 446 26.98 -7.45 -16.97
N LYS A 447 26.82 -8.00 -15.76
CA LYS A 447 27.78 -8.89 -15.11
C LYS A 447 28.12 -10.13 -15.92
N GLU A 448 27.12 -10.84 -16.46
CA GLU A 448 27.38 -12.02 -17.29
C GLU A 448 27.94 -11.65 -18.68
N ILE A 449 27.59 -10.48 -19.21
CA ILE A 449 28.21 -9.91 -20.43
C ILE A 449 29.70 -9.64 -20.21
N ASP A 450 30.07 -8.95 -19.13
CA ASP A 450 31.46 -8.63 -18.81
C ASP A 450 32.28 -9.89 -18.54
N LYS A 451 31.70 -10.87 -17.84
CA LYS A 451 32.31 -12.18 -17.64
C LYS A 451 32.58 -12.89 -18.97
N THR A 452 31.64 -12.83 -19.92
CA THR A 452 31.83 -13.34 -21.29
C THR A 452 32.94 -12.58 -22.03
N ARG A 453 33.07 -11.28 -21.78
CA ARG A 453 34.12 -10.40 -22.34
C ARG A 453 35.46 -10.48 -21.59
N SER A 454 35.54 -11.24 -20.50
CA SER A 454 36.70 -11.29 -19.60
C SER A 454 37.11 -9.91 -19.02
N VAL A 455 36.12 -9.07 -18.72
CA VAL A 455 36.30 -7.75 -18.10
C VAL A 455 35.80 -7.79 -16.65
N SER A 456 36.48 -7.09 -15.75
CA SER A 456 35.99 -6.91 -14.38
C SER A 456 35.17 -5.63 -14.31
N GLY A 457 33.85 -5.77 -14.14
CA GLY A 457 32.93 -4.64 -13.94
C GLY A 457 32.65 -4.37 -12.45
N ASN A 458 32.49 -3.09 -12.11
CA ASN A 458 31.92 -2.67 -10.82
C ASN A 458 30.47 -2.24 -11.06
N TYR A 459 29.50 -2.86 -10.39
CA TYR A 459 28.09 -2.58 -10.59
C TYR A 459 27.52 -1.79 -9.42
N LYS A 460 26.76 -0.74 -9.73
CA LYS A 460 26.25 0.20 -8.73
C LYS A 460 24.85 0.68 -9.11
N ILE A 461 23.97 0.73 -8.10
CA ILE A 461 22.64 1.32 -8.17
C ILE A 461 22.57 2.46 -7.16
N SER A 462 22.26 3.66 -7.63
CA SER A 462 22.29 4.88 -6.83
C SER A 462 20.92 5.54 -6.79
N PHE A 463 20.47 5.92 -5.60
CA PHE A 463 19.28 6.74 -5.41
C PHE A 463 19.66 8.12 -4.87
N GLY A 464 18.94 9.16 -5.27
CA GLY A 464 19.11 10.48 -4.67
C GLY A 464 17.93 11.40 -4.92
N LEU A 465 17.87 12.48 -4.13
CA LEU A 465 16.88 13.55 -4.26
C LEU A 465 17.61 14.80 -4.72
N SER A 466 17.14 15.43 -5.79
CA SER A 466 17.75 16.63 -6.33
C SER A 466 16.70 17.58 -6.90
N THR A 467 17.11 18.79 -7.23
CA THR A 467 16.27 19.82 -7.84
C THR A 467 16.96 20.32 -9.09
N ASP A 468 16.23 20.39 -10.20
CA ASP A 468 16.78 20.86 -11.47
C ASP A 468 16.83 22.39 -11.57
N SER A 469 17.34 22.91 -12.68
CA SER A 469 17.40 24.35 -12.96
C SER A 469 16.03 25.02 -13.09
N LYS A 470 14.95 24.24 -13.25
CA LYS A 470 13.56 24.69 -13.32
C LYS A 470 12.87 24.63 -11.94
N CYS A 471 13.63 24.41 -10.86
CA CYS A 471 13.13 24.26 -9.50
C CYS A 471 12.18 23.05 -9.32
N ARG A 472 12.25 22.03 -10.19
CA ARG A 472 11.50 20.79 -10.05
C ARG A 472 12.29 19.81 -9.20
N THR A 473 11.71 19.35 -8.10
CA THR A 473 12.32 18.31 -7.26
C THR A 473 12.06 16.93 -7.86
N TYR A 474 13.09 16.09 -7.91
CA TYR A 474 13.00 14.74 -8.46
C TYR A 474 13.79 13.73 -7.62
N ILE A 475 13.28 12.50 -7.56
CA ILE A 475 14.04 11.33 -7.11
C ILE A 475 14.67 10.70 -8.34
N TYR A 476 15.95 10.36 -8.29
CA TYR A 476 16.59 9.59 -9.34
C TYR A 476 16.97 8.19 -8.88
N CYS A 477 16.95 7.25 -9.81
CA CYS A 477 17.58 5.94 -9.74
C CYS A 477 18.55 5.81 -10.91
N LEU A 478 19.83 5.61 -10.62
CA LEU A 478 20.90 5.46 -11.59
C LEU A 478 21.50 4.06 -11.47
N ASP A 479 21.52 3.32 -12.56
CA ASP A 479 22.27 2.08 -12.68
C ASP A 479 23.27 2.13 -13.82
N ASN A 480 24.34 1.35 -13.69
CA ASN A 480 25.29 1.08 -14.76
C ASN A 480 25.08 -0.33 -15.35
N GLY A 481 23.81 -0.72 -15.53
CA GLY A 481 23.42 -1.98 -16.18
C GLY A 481 23.53 -1.91 -17.70
N THR A 482 22.81 -2.79 -18.41
CA THR A 482 22.90 -2.92 -19.87
C THR A 482 22.40 -1.72 -20.67
N GLY A 483 21.58 -0.85 -20.05
CA GLY A 483 20.84 0.21 -20.76
C GLY A 483 19.78 -0.34 -21.73
N MET A 484 19.17 0.56 -22.51
CA MET A 484 18.10 0.21 -23.46
C MET A 484 18.37 0.81 -24.86
N THR A 485 17.99 0.08 -25.90
CA THR A 485 17.86 0.59 -27.27
C THR A 485 16.44 1.12 -27.51
N MET A 486 16.22 1.85 -28.61
CA MET A 486 14.88 2.31 -28.98
C MET A 486 13.90 1.15 -29.19
N ASP A 487 14.37 0.00 -29.68
CA ASP A 487 13.55 -1.21 -29.83
C ASP A 487 13.10 -1.77 -28.47
N ILE A 488 13.99 -1.77 -27.46
CA ILE A 488 13.65 -2.19 -26.10
C ILE A 488 12.62 -1.22 -25.50
N ILE A 489 12.81 0.09 -25.70
CA ILE A 489 11.89 1.12 -25.22
C ILE A 489 10.49 0.92 -25.83
N LYS A 490 10.38 0.85 -27.16
CA LYS A 490 9.09 0.73 -27.86
C LYS A 490 8.37 -0.60 -27.62
N ASN A 491 9.11 -1.71 -27.50
CA ASN A 491 8.50 -3.04 -27.41
C ASN A 491 8.32 -3.56 -25.98
N HIS A 492 9.06 -3.02 -25.01
CA HIS A 492 9.04 -3.50 -23.62
C HIS A 492 8.74 -2.42 -22.59
N LEU A 493 9.38 -1.24 -22.67
CA LEU A 493 9.11 -0.16 -21.70
C LEU A 493 7.70 0.42 -21.91
N LEU A 494 7.34 0.76 -23.15
CA LEU A 494 6.05 1.38 -23.50
C LEU A 494 4.90 0.37 -23.69
N ARG A 495 5.17 -0.94 -23.65
CA ARG A 495 4.14 -1.98 -23.74
C ARG A 495 3.87 -2.59 -22.36
N ILE A 496 2.84 -2.09 -21.70
CA ILE A 496 2.45 -2.51 -20.36
C ILE A 496 2.10 -4.00 -20.38
N GLY A 497 2.75 -4.79 -19.52
CA GLY A 497 2.54 -6.25 -19.46
C GLY A 497 3.53 -7.08 -20.29
N ASN A 498 4.48 -6.44 -20.99
CA ASN A 498 5.42 -7.11 -21.89
C ASN A 498 6.91 -6.92 -21.49
N SER A 499 7.34 -7.58 -20.41
CA SER A 499 8.72 -7.52 -19.91
C SER A 499 9.77 -8.02 -20.93
N TYR A 500 10.88 -7.30 -21.08
CA TYR A 500 12.05 -7.72 -21.87
C TYR A 500 12.60 -9.09 -21.44
N TYR A 501 12.55 -9.39 -20.14
CA TYR A 501 13.06 -10.63 -19.57
C TYR A 501 12.22 -11.87 -19.92
N LYS A 502 11.07 -11.70 -20.60
CA LYS A 502 10.28 -12.78 -21.21
C LYS A 502 10.45 -12.86 -22.73
N SER A 503 11.25 -11.98 -23.32
CA SER A 503 11.50 -11.96 -24.76
C SER A 503 12.33 -13.17 -25.20
N ARG A 504 12.16 -13.56 -26.47
CA ARG A 504 13.00 -14.62 -27.09
C ARG A 504 14.47 -14.23 -27.10
N ASP A 505 14.77 -12.93 -27.20
CA ASP A 505 16.14 -12.42 -27.25
C ASP A 505 16.83 -12.57 -25.89
N PHE A 506 16.15 -12.23 -24.80
CA PHE A 506 16.67 -12.49 -23.45
C PHE A 506 16.85 -13.99 -23.19
N ILE A 507 15.87 -14.83 -23.54
CA ILE A 507 15.97 -16.29 -23.34
C ILE A 507 17.19 -16.87 -24.05
N ARG A 508 17.47 -16.43 -25.28
CA ARG A 508 18.68 -16.83 -26.03
C ARG A 508 19.96 -16.38 -25.33
N LYS A 509 20.06 -15.11 -24.95
CA LYS A 509 21.23 -14.57 -24.23
C LYS A 509 21.47 -15.30 -22.90
N ASN A 510 20.40 -15.55 -22.13
CA ASN A 510 20.53 -16.25 -20.86
C ASN A 510 20.93 -17.72 -21.04
N ALA A 511 20.49 -18.38 -22.11
CA ALA A 511 20.98 -19.72 -22.46
C ALA A 511 22.49 -19.72 -22.75
N ASP A 512 23.01 -18.71 -23.45
CA ASP A 512 24.45 -18.52 -23.65
C ASP A 512 25.20 -18.30 -22.33
N TRP A 513 24.54 -17.67 -21.34
CA TRP A 513 25.03 -17.52 -19.96
C TRP A 513 24.74 -18.72 -19.06
N SER A 514 24.37 -19.88 -19.61
CA SER A 514 24.02 -21.10 -18.85
C SER A 514 22.90 -20.89 -17.82
N ASN A 515 21.92 -20.03 -18.15
CA ASN A 515 20.81 -19.61 -17.30
C ASN A 515 21.24 -18.98 -15.95
N ALA A 516 22.38 -18.29 -15.95
CA ALA A 516 22.91 -17.66 -14.73
C ALA A 516 22.08 -16.47 -14.22
N VAL A 517 21.27 -15.83 -15.07
CA VAL A 517 20.43 -14.69 -14.67
C VAL A 517 19.00 -15.16 -14.40
N ASN A 518 18.54 -14.94 -13.16
CA ASN A 518 17.15 -15.11 -12.75
C ASN A 518 16.49 -13.73 -12.58
N PRO A 519 15.70 -13.26 -13.57
CA PRO A 519 15.09 -11.94 -13.52
C PRO A 519 13.98 -11.85 -12.47
N THR A 520 13.96 -10.71 -11.81
CA THR A 520 12.97 -10.36 -10.79
C THR A 520 11.79 -9.62 -11.43
N SER A 521 12.03 -8.81 -12.46
CA SER A 521 11.04 -7.99 -13.17
C SER A 521 10.30 -8.76 -14.28
N GLN A 522 9.21 -9.45 -13.90
CA GLN A 522 8.51 -10.38 -14.81
C GLN A 522 7.21 -9.83 -15.42
N PHE A 523 6.62 -8.79 -14.82
CA PHE A 523 5.28 -8.33 -15.20
C PHE A 523 5.30 -7.16 -16.17
N GLY A 524 6.32 -6.30 -16.16
CA GLY A 524 6.39 -5.15 -17.05
C GLY A 524 5.35 -4.07 -16.75
N ILE A 525 5.00 -3.89 -15.46
CA ILE A 525 4.06 -2.85 -14.97
C ILE A 525 4.69 -1.91 -13.94
N GLY A 526 5.86 -2.26 -13.39
CA GLY A 526 6.47 -1.57 -12.25
C GLY A 526 6.79 -0.09 -12.48
N ILE A 527 7.11 0.30 -13.73
CA ILE A 527 7.42 1.70 -14.05
C ILE A 527 6.21 2.63 -13.83
N LEU A 528 4.98 2.14 -14.01
CA LEU A 528 3.75 2.94 -13.82
C LEU A 528 3.54 3.33 -12.35
N SER A 529 4.05 2.51 -11.42
CA SER A 529 3.96 2.82 -9.99
C SER A 529 4.72 4.11 -9.62
N CYS A 530 5.67 4.56 -10.45
CA CYS A 530 6.38 5.83 -10.23
C CYS A 530 5.46 7.06 -10.33
N PHE A 531 4.36 6.98 -11.08
CA PHE A 531 3.37 8.06 -11.16
C PHE A 531 2.55 8.24 -9.87
N MET A 532 2.72 7.35 -8.86
CA MET A 532 2.20 7.61 -7.52
C MET A 532 2.98 8.73 -6.80
N LEU A 533 4.27 8.88 -7.11
CA LEU A 533 5.16 9.88 -6.51
C LEU A 533 5.33 11.13 -7.37
N GLY A 534 5.14 11.02 -8.68
CA GLY A 534 5.50 12.07 -9.64
C GLY A 534 4.56 12.23 -10.83
N ASP A 535 4.64 13.41 -11.46
CA ASP A 535 3.80 13.78 -12.61
C ASP A 535 4.43 13.34 -13.95
N ALA A 536 5.75 13.19 -13.98
CA ALA A 536 6.52 12.80 -15.17
C ALA A 536 7.75 11.95 -14.83
N LEU A 537 8.19 11.16 -15.80
CA LEU A 537 9.45 10.41 -15.76
C LEU A 537 10.38 10.94 -16.84
N GLU A 538 11.59 11.36 -16.46
CA GLU A 538 12.66 11.64 -17.42
C GLU A 538 13.65 10.48 -17.38
N ILE A 539 13.89 9.84 -18.53
CA ILE A 539 14.75 8.67 -18.64
C ILE A 539 15.87 8.96 -19.62
N THR A 540 17.10 8.78 -19.17
CA THR A 540 18.30 8.82 -20.00
C THR A 540 18.95 7.44 -19.96
N THR A 541 19.24 6.85 -21.11
CA THR A 541 19.76 5.49 -21.19
C THR A 541 20.78 5.33 -22.31
N LYS A 542 21.72 4.42 -22.10
CA LYS A 542 22.84 4.14 -22.99
C LYS A 542 23.11 2.65 -23.04
N HIS A 543 22.89 2.04 -24.19
CA HIS A 543 22.99 0.58 -24.34
C HIS A 543 24.45 0.13 -24.50
N TYR A 544 24.83 -0.96 -23.84
CA TYR A 544 26.21 -1.49 -23.80
C TYR A 544 26.83 -1.84 -25.18
N GLU A 545 26.00 -2.10 -26.20
CA GLU A 545 26.48 -2.38 -27.56
C GLU A 545 26.75 -1.10 -28.36
N ASN A 546 26.15 0.03 -27.96
CA ASN A 546 26.20 1.30 -28.68
C ASN A 546 26.47 2.46 -27.73
N ALA A 547 27.64 2.43 -27.08
CA ALA A 547 28.08 3.44 -26.12
C ALA A 547 28.33 4.86 -26.70
N ASN A 548 27.94 5.13 -27.96
CA ASN A 548 27.96 6.48 -28.54
C ASN A 548 26.54 7.05 -28.73
N ILE A 549 25.50 6.25 -28.48
CA ILE A 549 24.11 6.66 -28.65
C ILE A 549 23.48 6.75 -27.26
N THR A 550 23.19 7.98 -26.83
CA THR A 550 22.43 8.26 -25.61
C THR A 550 21.02 8.66 -26.00
N LEU A 551 20.03 7.97 -25.44
CA LEU A 551 18.62 8.28 -25.63
C LEU A 551 18.09 8.96 -24.37
N SER A 552 17.53 10.16 -24.54
CA SER A 552 16.85 10.91 -23.47
C SER A 552 15.41 11.18 -23.87
N PHE A 553 14.46 10.85 -23.01
CA PHE A 553 13.04 11.02 -23.29
C PHE A 553 12.25 11.24 -22.00
N VAL A 554 11.05 11.79 -22.15
CA VAL A 554 10.12 12.07 -21.07
C VAL A 554 8.82 11.30 -21.31
N ILE A 555 8.26 10.79 -20.22
CA ILE A 555 6.92 10.20 -20.18
C ILE A 555 6.08 11.01 -19.20
N GLU A 556 5.04 11.69 -19.70
CA GLU A 556 4.12 12.49 -18.88
C GLU A 556 2.77 11.79 -18.76
N GLY A 557 2.33 11.56 -17.53
CA GLY A 557 1.10 10.83 -17.21
C GLY A 557 1.12 9.35 -17.63
N ALA A 558 0.30 8.52 -17.00
CA ALA A 558 0.24 7.09 -17.28
C ALA A 558 -0.31 6.73 -18.68
N ASN A 559 -0.94 7.68 -19.38
CA ASN A 559 -1.66 7.42 -20.64
C ASN A 559 -1.40 8.42 -21.78
N GLU A 560 -0.52 9.42 -21.63
CA GLU A 560 -0.68 10.64 -22.43
C GLU A 560 0.47 10.95 -23.40
N ARG A 561 1.72 11.13 -22.95
CA ARG A 561 2.73 11.78 -23.82
C ARG A 561 4.13 11.16 -23.70
N PHE A 562 4.75 10.87 -24.84
CA PHE A 562 6.16 10.48 -24.97
C PHE A 562 6.86 11.44 -25.92
N TYR A 563 8.01 11.97 -25.53
CA TYR A 563 8.83 12.79 -26.42
C TYR A 563 10.30 12.69 -26.04
N HIS A 564 11.15 12.83 -27.04
CA HIS A 564 12.59 12.92 -26.81
C HIS A 564 12.96 14.32 -26.35
N ILE A 565 13.99 14.39 -25.50
CA ILE A 565 14.61 15.64 -25.06
C ILE A 565 16.10 15.61 -25.41
N PRO A 566 16.76 16.79 -25.55
CA PRO A 566 18.20 16.84 -25.63
C PRO A 566 18.83 16.17 -24.42
N THR A 567 19.88 15.39 -24.67
CA THR A 567 20.64 14.75 -23.60
C THR A 567 21.35 15.82 -22.77
N ASN A 568 21.06 15.84 -21.48
CA ASN A 568 21.79 16.67 -20.52
C ASN A 568 23.23 16.12 -20.37
N GLU A 569 24.24 16.96 -20.56
CA GLU A 569 25.65 16.55 -20.50
C GLU A 569 26.05 15.96 -19.14
N LEU A 570 25.53 16.51 -18.03
CA LEU A 570 25.78 16.01 -16.68
C LEU A 570 25.14 14.64 -16.46
N ASP A 571 23.95 14.41 -16.99
CA ASP A 571 23.29 13.09 -16.91
C ASP A 571 24.05 12.06 -17.74
N ASN A 572 24.52 12.44 -18.93
CA ASN A 572 25.32 11.59 -19.80
C ASN A 572 26.66 11.21 -19.15
N GLU A 573 27.34 12.18 -18.51
CA GLU A 573 28.57 11.93 -17.76
C GLU A 573 28.33 11.00 -16.57
N ARG A 574 27.22 11.19 -15.85
CA ARG A 574 26.82 10.33 -14.70
C ARG A 574 26.57 8.88 -15.10
N ILE A 575 25.96 8.62 -16.27
CA ILE A 575 25.70 7.27 -16.76
C ILE A 575 26.99 6.57 -17.20
N GLY A 576 27.93 7.30 -17.81
CA GLY A 576 29.19 6.75 -18.29
C GLY A 576 29.04 5.97 -19.60
N GLU A 577 29.54 4.73 -19.66
CA GLU A 577 29.57 3.93 -20.90
C GLU A 577 28.25 3.24 -21.22
N HIS A 578 27.55 2.75 -20.20
CA HIS A 578 26.27 2.06 -20.31
C HIS A 578 25.48 2.18 -19.02
N GLY A 579 24.15 2.13 -19.11
CA GLY A 579 23.28 2.23 -17.95
C GLY A 579 22.00 3.00 -18.21
N THR A 580 21.24 3.25 -17.14
CA THR A 580 19.99 4.00 -17.19
C THR A 580 19.89 4.92 -15.97
N LEU A 581 19.52 6.17 -16.22
CA LEU A 581 19.09 7.15 -15.22
C LEU A 581 17.59 7.38 -15.38
N VAL A 582 16.82 7.05 -14.34
CA VAL A 582 15.40 7.35 -14.25
C VAL A 582 15.21 8.46 -13.23
N LYS A 583 14.58 9.57 -13.63
CA LYS A 583 14.16 10.67 -12.75
C LYS A 583 12.65 10.69 -12.63
N ILE A 584 12.13 10.59 -11.42
CA ILE A 584 10.73 10.79 -11.09
C ILE A 584 10.55 12.26 -10.70
N ILE A 585 9.91 13.06 -11.57
CA ILE A 585 9.57 14.46 -11.28
C ILE A 585 8.43 14.47 -10.27
N LEU A 586 8.71 14.86 -9.02
CA LEU A 586 7.78 14.67 -7.90
C LEU A 586 6.58 15.60 -7.96
N ASN A 587 5.42 15.07 -7.57
CA ASN A 587 4.22 15.88 -7.36
C ASN A 587 4.35 16.76 -6.10
N GLU A 588 3.46 17.75 -5.96
CA GLU A 588 3.53 18.74 -4.86
C GLU A 588 3.45 18.09 -3.46
N LYS A 589 2.65 17.03 -3.30
CA LYS A 589 2.49 16.30 -2.04
C LYS A 589 3.80 15.63 -1.63
N THR A 590 4.40 14.89 -2.54
CA THR A 590 5.60 14.09 -2.28
C THR A 590 6.81 14.99 -2.08
N SER A 591 6.99 16.01 -2.94
CA SER A 591 8.11 16.97 -2.85
C SER A 591 8.18 17.71 -1.52
N LYS A 592 7.04 17.99 -0.87
CA LYS A 592 6.99 18.60 0.47
C LYS A 592 7.27 17.63 1.62
N THR A 593 7.14 16.32 1.38
CA THR A 593 7.21 15.31 2.44
C THR A 593 8.56 14.60 2.46
N ILE A 594 9.09 14.21 1.29
CA ILE A 594 10.35 13.47 1.21
C ILE A 594 11.56 14.40 1.38
N ASN A 595 12.62 13.89 2.00
CA ASN A 595 13.88 14.60 2.18
C ASN A 595 15.10 13.70 1.94
N SER A 596 16.29 14.28 1.94
CA SER A 596 17.58 13.58 1.88
C SER A 596 18.42 13.79 3.15
N ASN A 597 17.76 14.06 4.28
CA ASN A 597 18.43 14.19 5.57
C ASN A 597 18.70 12.80 6.15
N ILE A 598 19.97 12.50 6.38
CA ILE A 598 20.42 11.29 7.05
C ILE A 598 21.08 11.72 8.36
N PRO A 599 20.56 11.30 9.52
CA PRO A 599 21.14 11.67 10.81
C PRO A 599 22.53 11.05 10.98
N MET A 600 23.42 11.74 11.72
CA MET A 600 24.76 11.21 12.02
C MET A 600 24.70 9.88 12.80
N ASP A 601 23.67 9.72 13.65
CA ASP A 601 23.41 8.53 14.46
C ASP A 601 22.41 7.58 13.79
N LEU A 602 22.47 7.44 12.47
CA LEU A 602 21.55 6.62 11.66
C LEU A 602 21.23 5.24 12.25
N GLN A 603 22.24 4.54 12.76
CA GLN A 603 22.08 3.20 13.31
C GLN A 603 21.20 3.21 14.57
N TYR A 604 21.27 4.29 15.37
CA TYR A 604 20.37 4.46 16.50
C TYR A 604 18.92 4.63 16.05
N PHE A 605 18.67 5.45 15.02
CA PHE A 605 17.33 5.65 14.48
C PHE A 605 16.73 4.35 13.92
N ILE A 606 17.54 3.55 13.21
CA ILE A 606 17.11 2.25 12.68
C ILE A 606 16.82 1.28 13.83
N PHE A 607 17.75 1.17 14.80
CA PHE A 607 17.59 0.29 15.94
C PHE A 607 16.38 0.65 16.82
N ALA A 608 16.11 1.94 17.01
CA ALA A 608 15.01 2.42 17.84
C ALA A 608 13.64 2.02 17.27
N GLY A 609 13.44 2.10 15.95
CA GLY A 609 12.17 1.75 15.32
C GLY A 609 10.99 2.62 15.82
N ASN A 610 9.75 2.12 15.65
CA ASN A 610 8.50 2.85 15.94
C ASN A 610 7.84 2.47 17.30
N ASN A 611 8.62 1.97 18.27
CA ASN A 611 8.04 1.47 19.53
C ASN A 611 7.49 2.63 20.39
N SER A 612 6.27 2.47 20.89
CA SER A 612 5.53 3.43 21.75
C SER A 612 6.16 3.68 23.13
N ILE A 613 7.29 3.03 23.42
CA ILE A 613 8.01 3.13 24.69
C ILE A 613 8.79 4.47 24.77
N TYR A 614 8.93 5.20 23.66
CA TYR A 614 9.94 6.26 23.48
C TYR A 614 9.44 7.72 23.41
N ASP A 615 8.18 8.00 23.77
CA ASP A 615 7.55 9.33 23.61
C ASP A 615 8.17 10.46 24.51
N GLU A 616 9.11 10.18 25.41
CA GLU A 616 9.70 11.20 26.32
C GLU A 616 11.18 11.51 26.08
N THR A 617 11.95 10.61 25.46
CA THR A 617 13.42 10.77 25.26
C THR A 617 13.81 11.03 23.82
N PHE A 618 12.92 10.76 22.85
CA PHE A 618 13.20 10.92 21.44
C PHE A 618 12.46 12.12 20.86
N ASP A 619 13.16 12.99 20.11
CA ASP A 619 12.47 14.01 19.33
C ASP A 619 11.68 13.33 18.20
N LYS A 620 10.39 13.17 18.43
CA LYS A 620 9.44 12.58 17.49
C LYS A 620 9.49 13.25 16.12
N ALA A 621 9.83 14.54 16.07
CA ALA A 621 10.00 15.27 14.82
C ALA A 621 11.21 14.76 14.03
N SER A 622 12.39 14.64 14.68
CA SER A 622 13.60 14.07 14.07
C SER A 622 13.41 12.63 13.58
N TYR A 623 12.69 11.77 14.33
CA TYR A 623 12.41 10.40 13.86
C TYR A 623 11.57 10.43 12.59
N LYS A 624 10.50 11.21 12.61
CA LYS A 624 9.57 11.34 11.48
C LYS A 624 10.24 11.96 10.26
N GLU A 625 11.17 12.89 10.47
CA GLU A 625 12.01 13.42 9.41
C GLU A 625 12.87 12.34 8.78
N PHE A 626 13.55 11.51 9.58
CA PHE A 626 14.34 10.39 9.08
C PHE A 626 13.47 9.30 8.41
N GLU A 627 12.29 9.00 8.95
CA GLU A 627 11.32 8.07 8.34
C GLU A 627 10.85 8.57 6.96
N ASN A 628 10.86 9.88 6.75
CA ASN A 628 10.57 10.53 5.48
C ASN A 628 11.80 10.73 4.59
N SER A 629 13.00 10.33 5.04
CA SER A 629 14.20 10.38 4.22
C SER A 629 14.17 9.33 3.11
N LEU A 630 14.75 9.65 1.95
CA LEU A 630 14.91 8.70 0.85
C LEU A 630 15.71 7.46 1.29
N PHE A 631 16.70 7.62 2.16
CA PHE A 631 17.49 6.51 2.71
C PHE A 631 16.58 5.49 3.40
N TRP A 632 15.70 5.95 4.29
CA TRP A 632 14.74 5.08 4.98
C TRP A 632 13.79 4.39 3.99
N LYS A 633 13.21 5.14 3.04
CA LYS A 633 12.27 4.58 2.05
C LYS A 633 12.93 3.49 1.19
N VAL A 634 14.20 3.64 0.84
CA VAL A 634 14.96 2.66 0.05
C VAL A 634 15.39 1.45 0.91
N ASN A 635 16.08 1.68 2.03
CA ASN A 635 16.66 0.59 2.84
C ASN A 635 15.60 -0.24 3.55
N LYS A 636 14.43 0.31 3.89
CA LYS A 636 13.30 -0.47 4.45
C LYS A 636 12.78 -1.54 3.47
N GLN A 637 12.96 -1.32 2.16
CA GLN A 637 12.47 -2.21 1.10
C GLN A 637 13.58 -3.13 0.56
N ILE A 638 14.82 -2.67 0.54
CA ILE A 638 16.00 -3.41 0.08
C ILE A 638 16.80 -3.87 1.29
N GLY A 639 16.61 -5.13 1.67
CA GLY A 639 17.17 -5.71 2.89
C GLY A 639 18.62 -6.18 2.72
N ILE A 640 18.91 -7.01 1.72
CA ILE A 640 20.26 -7.53 1.47
C ILE A 640 20.63 -7.34 0.00
N PRO A 641 21.48 -6.36 -0.37
CA PRO A 641 21.85 -6.17 -1.76
C PRO A 641 22.56 -7.38 -2.36
N ALA A 642 22.39 -7.58 -3.67
CA ALA A 642 22.98 -8.70 -4.39
C ALA A 642 24.53 -8.65 -4.38
N PRO A 643 25.22 -9.80 -4.32
CA PRO A 643 26.68 -9.82 -4.28
C PRO A 643 27.33 -9.14 -5.49
N ASN A 644 28.31 -8.27 -5.21
CA ASN A 644 29.05 -7.45 -6.18
C ASN A 644 28.21 -6.39 -6.92
N ILE A 645 27.06 -6.00 -6.36
CA ILE A 645 26.24 -4.89 -6.85
C ILE A 645 26.01 -3.94 -5.67
N GLU A 646 26.68 -2.79 -5.68
CA GLU A 646 26.54 -1.78 -4.63
C GLU A 646 25.20 -1.06 -4.76
N VAL A 647 24.56 -0.80 -3.63
CA VAL A 647 23.34 0.02 -3.58
C VAL A 647 23.56 1.16 -2.60
N CYS A 648 23.42 2.40 -3.07
CA CYS A 648 23.65 3.57 -2.24
C CYS A 648 22.56 4.63 -2.39
N VAL A 649 22.45 5.48 -1.38
CA VAL A 649 21.58 6.66 -1.37
C VAL A 649 22.42 7.91 -1.08
N TYR A 650 22.21 8.96 -1.86
CA TYR A 650 22.90 10.24 -1.72
C TYR A 650 22.12 11.15 -0.76
N ASP A 651 22.85 11.79 0.17
CA ASP A 651 22.28 12.79 1.08
C ASP A 651 22.24 14.21 0.46
N LYS A 652 21.75 15.19 1.21
CA LYS A 652 21.68 16.59 0.78
C LYS A 652 23.01 17.25 0.42
N ASN A 653 24.14 16.68 0.82
CA ASN A 653 25.48 17.18 0.54
C ASN A 653 26.17 16.34 -0.56
N ASP A 654 25.41 15.56 -1.33
CA ASP A 654 25.90 14.62 -2.34
C ASP A 654 26.87 13.56 -1.79
N LYS A 655 26.80 13.27 -0.48
CA LYS A 655 27.58 12.18 0.11
C LYS A 655 26.83 10.86 -0.12
N SER A 656 27.54 9.88 -0.69
CA SER A 656 27.03 8.52 -0.92
C SER A 656 27.02 7.70 0.37
N HIS A 657 25.89 7.09 0.70
CA HIS A 657 25.74 6.15 1.82
C HIS A 657 25.28 4.79 1.29
N LEU A 658 26.03 3.72 1.57
CA LEU A 658 25.58 2.36 1.24
C LEU A 658 24.35 2.02 2.09
N ILE A 659 23.41 1.27 1.52
CA ILE A 659 22.33 0.70 2.32
C ILE A 659 22.93 -0.28 3.35
N ILE A 660 22.36 -0.29 4.55
CA ILE A 660 22.81 -1.17 5.62
C ILE A 660 22.06 -2.51 5.49
N PRO A 661 22.77 -3.64 5.31
CA PRO A 661 22.14 -4.94 5.19
C PRO A 661 21.32 -5.31 6.44
N PHE A 662 20.20 -6.00 6.23
CA PHE A 662 19.34 -6.45 7.32
C PHE A 662 20.00 -7.50 8.22
N ASN A 663 21.02 -8.19 7.73
CA ASN A 663 21.82 -9.14 8.50
C ASN A 663 23.05 -8.49 9.19
N GLU A 664 23.13 -7.16 9.26
CA GLU A 664 24.14 -6.47 10.08
C GLU A 664 23.77 -6.58 11.56
N ILE A 665 24.66 -7.19 12.35
CA ILE A 665 24.49 -7.33 13.81
C ILE A 665 24.77 -5.97 14.47
N PHE A 666 23.85 -5.51 15.30
CA PHE A 666 24.00 -4.24 15.99
C PHE A 666 25.12 -4.31 17.04
N ASP A 667 26.13 -3.45 16.91
CA ASP A 667 27.18 -3.24 17.90
C ASP A 667 27.44 -1.74 18.05
N PHE A 668 27.05 -1.16 19.19
CA PHE A 668 27.23 0.27 19.46
C PHE A 668 28.70 0.72 19.37
N ARG A 669 29.67 -0.17 19.58
CA ARG A 669 31.11 0.14 19.49
C ARG A 669 31.57 0.42 18.07
N LYS A 670 30.87 -0.13 17.05
CA LYS A 670 31.15 0.15 15.64
C LYS A 670 30.77 1.59 15.23
N TYR A 671 30.02 2.29 16.07
CA TYR A 671 29.41 3.57 15.72
C TYR A 671 29.79 4.64 16.75
N PRO A 672 31.00 5.20 16.72
CA PRO A 672 31.52 6.08 17.77
C PRO A 672 30.74 7.40 17.98
N ASN A 673 29.95 7.83 17.00
CA ASN A 673 29.09 9.02 17.12
C ASN A 673 27.79 8.73 17.91
N THR A 674 27.45 7.45 18.05
CA THR A 674 26.24 6.97 18.70
C THR A 674 26.25 7.33 20.19
N ASN A 675 25.26 8.11 20.64
CA ASN A 675 25.16 8.54 22.03
C ASN A 675 24.82 7.37 22.98
N VAL A 676 25.84 6.69 23.51
CA VAL A 676 25.70 5.53 24.42
C VAL A 676 24.83 5.84 25.64
N ALA A 677 24.84 7.08 26.14
CA ALA A 677 23.98 7.51 27.24
C ALA A 677 22.50 7.58 26.82
N ALA A 678 22.19 7.97 25.58
CA ALA A 678 20.84 7.89 25.02
C ALA A 678 20.40 6.44 24.73
N PHE A 679 21.32 5.53 24.41
CA PHE A 679 20.98 4.10 24.33
C PHE A 679 20.60 3.52 25.68
N ALA A 680 21.32 3.90 26.73
CA ALA A 680 20.98 3.50 28.09
C ALA A 680 19.53 3.90 28.44
N THR A 681 19.05 5.06 28.00
CA THR A 681 17.66 5.49 28.25
C THR A 681 16.61 4.74 27.41
N VAL A 682 16.94 4.28 26.19
CA VAL A 682 16.09 3.36 25.40
C VAL A 682 15.88 2.04 26.14
N TRP A 683 16.92 1.56 26.81
CA TRP A 683 16.88 0.35 27.60
C TRP A 683 16.48 0.55 29.08
N GLU A 684 16.43 1.79 29.57
CA GLU A 684 16.02 2.11 30.95
C GLU A 684 14.60 1.66 31.28
N LYS A 685 13.72 1.63 30.29
CA LYS A 685 12.34 1.13 30.45
C LYS A 685 12.23 -0.40 30.39
N TYR A 686 13.30 -1.10 29.99
CA TYR A 686 13.38 -2.55 30.11
C TYR A 686 13.80 -2.88 31.53
N HIS A 687 12.81 -3.00 32.40
CA HIS A 687 13.01 -3.60 33.71
C HIS A 687 12.69 -5.09 33.64
N PHE A 688 13.30 -5.89 34.52
CA PHE A 688 12.66 -7.15 34.89
C PHE A 688 11.22 -6.85 35.36
N ARG A 689 10.30 -7.82 35.29
CA ARG A 689 8.90 -7.58 35.70
C ARG A 689 8.75 -7.18 37.18
N ASN A 690 9.83 -7.26 37.97
CA ASN A 690 9.95 -6.69 39.31
C ASN A 690 9.99 -5.14 39.33
N GLY A 691 10.18 -4.47 38.20
CA GLY A 691 10.14 -3.01 38.04
C GLY A 691 11.33 -2.24 38.64
N ILE A 692 12.34 -2.92 39.19
CA ILE A 692 13.39 -2.30 40.02
C ILE A 692 14.78 -2.41 39.38
N GLU A 693 15.08 -3.53 38.75
CA GLU A 693 16.41 -3.81 38.20
C GLU A 693 16.43 -3.66 36.67
N ASN A 694 17.47 -3.00 36.15
CA ASN A 694 17.67 -2.76 34.73
C ASN A 694 18.80 -3.70 34.22
N PRO A 695 18.49 -4.82 33.53
CA PRO A 695 19.48 -5.79 33.04
C PRO A 695 20.55 -5.18 32.14
N TYR A 696 20.26 -4.04 31.50
CA TYR A 696 21.20 -3.38 30.60
C TYR A 696 22.46 -2.85 31.32
N LYS A 697 22.36 -2.56 32.64
CA LYS A 697 23.52 -2.15 33.45
C LYS A 697 24.61 -3.22 33.50
N ASP A 698 24.23 -4.49 33.38
CA ASP A 698 25.16 -5.63 33.39
C ASP A 698 25.65 -5.99 31.99
N VAL A 699 24.88 -5.66 30.95
CA VAL A 699 25.23 -5.92 29.55
C VAL A 699 26.38 -5.03 29.08
N ILE A 700 26.38 -3.73 29.42
CA ILE A 700 27.42 -2.78 28.96
C ILE A 700 28.83 -3.25 29.35
N PRO A 701 29.13 -3.58 30.63
CA PRO A 701 30.46 -4.04 31.02
C PRO A 701 30.84 -5.40 30.39
N CYS A 702 29.86 -6.21 30.02
CA CYS A 702 30.09 -7.52 29.41
C CYS A 702 30.31 -7.44 27.89
N ARG A 703 29.88 -6.37 27.21
CA ARG A 703 29.90 -6.29 25.74
C ARG A 703 31.29 -6.50 25.13
N ASP A 704 32.34 -6.02 25.81
CA ASP A 704 33.75 -6.20 25.41
C ASP A 704 34.25 -7.64 25.50
N PHE A 705 33.48 -8.50 26.15
CA PHE A 705 33.74 -9.92 26.31
C PHE A 705 32.70 -10.78 25.58
N ILE A 706 31.97 -10.21 24.61
CA ILE A 706 31.00 -10.93 23.78
C ILE A 706 31.44 -10.85 22.33
N LYS A 707 31.64 -12.02 21.71
CA LYS A 707 31.95 -12.16 20.28
C LYS A 707 30.67 -12.48 19.52
N ASP A 708 30.34 -11.65 18.53
CA ASP A 708 29.24 -11.93 17.61
C ASP A 708 29.75 -12.71 16.42
N ILE A 709 29.09 -13.83 16.10
CA ILE A 709 29.48 -14.73 15.03
C ILE A 709 28.30 -14.85 14.06
N PRO A 710 28.37 -14.24 12.86
CA PRO A 710 27.34 -14.42 11.85
C PRO A 710 27.37 -15.85 11.31
N ILE A 711 26.18 -16.44 11.15
CA ILE A 711 25.99 -17.79 10.64
C ILE A 711 25.16 -17.69 9.36
N CYS A 712 25.72 -18.16 8.25
CA CYS A 712 25.03 -18.22 6.97
C CYS A 712 25.16 -19.64 6.39
N VAL A 713 24.02 -20.24 6.04
CA VAL A 713 23.95 -21.54 5.38
C VAL A 713 23.08 -21.44 4.13
N GLU A 714 23.44 -22.20 3.09
CA GLU A 714 22.75 -22.16 1.79
C GLU A 714 22.41 -23.56 1.30
N SER A 715 21.25 -23.69 0.65
CA SER A 715 20.86 -24.87 -0.12
C SER A 715 19.96 -24.44 -1.28
N ASP A 716 20.25 -24.93 -2.49
CA ASP A 716 19.40 -24.75 -3.68
C ASP A 716 18.99 -23.29 -3.98
N GLY A 717 19.87 -22.32 -3.71
CA GLY A 717 19.59 -20.90 -3.91
C GLY A 717 18.67 -20.27 -2.84
N VAL A 718 18.60 -20.88 -1.66
CA VAL A 718 17.95 -20.32 -0.47
C VAL A 718 19.01 -20.17 0.62
N GLN A 719 19.16 -18.95 1.13
CA GLN A 719 20.12 -18.60 2.17
C GLN A 719 19.39 -18.37 3.50
N LEU A 720 19.89 -18.98 4.57
CA LEU A 720 19.46 -18.72 5.94
C LEU A 720 20.58 -17.97 6.65
N ASN A 721 20.30 -16.73 7.06
CA ASN A 721 21.20 -15.90 7.84
C ASN A 721 20.68 -15.80 9.28
N THR A 722 21.55 -16.06 10.23
CA THR A 722 21.35 -15.79 11.66
C THR A 722 22.71 -15.43 12.29
N PHE A 723 22.76 -15.31 13.60
CA PHE A 723 24.02 -15.09 14.32
C PHE A 723 23.95 -15.69 15.71
N ILE A 724 25.11 -15.91 16.31
CA ILE A 724 25.25 -16.32 17.71
C ILE A 724 26.21 -15.38 18.43
N CYS A 725 26.00 -15.19 19.73
CA CYS A 725 26.86 -14.37 20.58
C CYS A 725 27.45 -15.26 21.68
N LEU A 726 28.77 -15.29 21.80
CA LEU A 726 29.48 -16.20 22.72
C LEU A 726 30.40 -15.43 23.68
N PRO A 727 30.57 -15.91 24.94
CA PRO A 727 31.47 -15.30 25.91
C PRO A 727 32.93 -15.48 25.50
N GLN A 728 33.71 -14.43 25.65
CA GLN A 728 35.18 -14.48 25.61
C GLN A 728 35.71 -14.76 27.02
N LYS A 729 36.98 -15.18 27.08
CA LYS A 729 37.64 -15.51 28.34
C LYS A 729 37.64 -14.30 29.30
N GLY A 730 37.22 -14.52 30.54
CA GLY A 730 37.22 -13.49 31.58
C GLY A 730 36.01 -12.56 31.57
N ILE A 731 34.89 -12.98 30.95
CA ILE A 731 33.63 -12.24 31.00
C ILE A 731 33.24 -11.90 32.46
N PRO A 732 32.91 -10.63 32.79
CA PRO A 732 32.70 -10.20 34.17
C PRO A 732 31.49 -10.85 34.86
N LEU A 733 30.47 -11.23 34.07
CA LEU A 733 29.24 -11.82 34.57
C LEU A 733 28.92 -13.11 33.81
N LEU A 734 28.81 -14.21 34.56
CA LEU A 734 28.47 -15.52 34.01
C LEU A 734 26.95 -15.73 34.02
N ASN A 735 26.22 -14.97 33.20
CA ASN A 735 24.77 -15.11 33.11
C ASN A 735 24.28 -15.02 31.66
N ARG A 736 23.45 -15.98 31.23
CA ARG A 736 22.99 -16.11 29.84
C ARG A 736 22.15 -14.92 29.35
N TYR A 737 21.46 -14.19 30.22
CA TYR A 737 20.58 -13.10 29.77
C TYR A 737 21.35 -11.96 29.07
N ILE A 738 22.65 -11.82 29.33
CA ILE A 738 23.46 -10.78 28.68
C ILE A 738 23.54 -10.95 27.16
N PHE A 739 23.34 -12.18 26.66
CA PHE A 739 23.35 -12.48 25.23
C PHE A 739 22.00 -12.22 24.55
N SER A 740 20.92 -12.03 25.33
CA SER A 740 19.57 -11.79 24.81
C SER A 740 19.37 -10.37 24.24
N PHE A 741 20.37 -9.48 24.37
CA PHE A 741 20.31 -8.08 23.91
C PHE A 741 20.91 -7.86 22.53
N SER A 742 21.52 -8.90 21.93
CA SER A 742 22.04 -8.84 20.57
C SER A 742 20.92 -9.09 19.56
N ARG A 743 20.83 -8.25 18.53
CA ARG A 743 19.89 -8.38 17.41
C ARG A 743 20.45 -7.76 16.14
N TYR A 744 19.90 -8.14 15.00
CA TYR A 744 20.14 -7.43 13.75
C TYR A 744 19.60 -6.00 13.81
N LEU A 745 20.29 -5.07 13.14
CA LEU A 745 20.01 -3.64 13.19
C LEU A 745 18.57 -3.29 12.76
N TRP A 746 18.12 -3.88 11.65
CA TRP A 746 16.81 -3.62 11.03
C TRP A 746 15.68 -4.50 11.58
N ASN A 747 15.98 -5.38 12.54
CA ASN A 747 15.05 -6.45 12.86
C ASN A 747 13.98 -6.05 13.88
N THR A 748 12.72 -6.12 13.44
CA THR A 748 11.50 -5.93 14.25
C THR A 748 10.69 -7.23 14.42
N SER A 749 11.12 -8.35 13.84
CA SER A 749 10.38 -9.62 13.79
C SER A 749 11.29 -10.84 14.01
N GLN A 750 10.75 -12.01 14.33
CA GLN A 750 11.61 -13.20 14.54
C GLN A 750 12.13 -13.78 13.22
N LEU A 751 11.34 -13.69 12.15
CA LEU A 751 11.65 -14.21 10.82
C LEU A 751 11.40 -13.13 9.76
N THR A 752 12.45 -12.80 8.99
CA THR A 752 12.34 -11.93 7.81
C THR A 752 12.51 -12.77 6.54
N ILE A 753 11.63 -12.57 5.57
CA ILE A 753 11.72 -13.21 4.25
C ILE A 753 12.10 -12.17 3.20
N LEU A 754 13.14 -12.49 2.44
CA LEU A 754 13.64 -11.69 1.33
C LEU A 754 13.61 -12.53 0.05
N VAL A 755 13.27 -11.90 -1.08
CA VAL A 755 13.45 -12.49 -2.41
C VAL A 755 14.37 -11.58 -3.21
N ASP A 756 15.51 -12.12 -3.67
CA ASP A 756 16.57 -11.33 -4.30
C ASP A 756 17.00 -10.12 -3.44
N GLY A 757 17.00 -10.29 -2.11
CA GLY A 757 17.35 -9.21 -1.18
C GLY A 757 16.24 -8.22 -0.85
N VAL A 758 15.07 -8.32 -1.49
CA VAL A 758 13.94 -7.42 -1.31
C VAL A 758 12.98 -7.96 -0.26
N VAL A 759 12.52 -7.09 0.65
CA VAL A 759 11.64 -7.46 1.77
C VAL A 759 10.23 -7.82 1.27
N VAL A 760 9.70 -8.94 1.78
CA VAL A 760 8.32 -9.39 1.56
C VAL A 760 7.51 -9.16 2.86
N ASN A 761 6.57 -8.21 2.84
CA ASN A 761 5.78 -7.79 4.01
C ASN A 761 4.55 -8.68 4.26
N GLU A 762 4.65 -9.68 5.13
CA GLU A 762 3.52 -10.58 5.42
C GLU A 762 2.67 -10.18 6.64
N ASN A 763 1.38 -10.49 6.59
CA ASN A 763 0.55 -10.64 7.79
C ASN A 763 1.04 -11.87 8.58
N SER A 764 1.30 -11.68 9.88
CA SER A 764 1.86 -12.66 10.83
C SER A 764 1.17 -14.04 10.87
N ALA A 765 -0.07 -14.16 10.38
CA ALA A 765 -0.84 -15.39 10.37
C ALA A 765 -0.33 -16.44 9.36
N HIS A 766 0.33 -16.05 8.26
CA HIS A 766 0.87 -16.99 7.27
C HIS A 766 2.28 -17.48 7.60
N LEU A 767 3.08 -16.66 8.30
CA LEU A 767 4.39 -17.05 8.84
C LEU A 767 4.29 -18.26 9.76
N THR A 768 3.21 -18.41 10.55
CA THR A 768 3.02 -19.57 11.44
C THR A 768 2.94 -20.90 10.67
N LYS A 769 2.47 -20.88 9.41
CA LYS A 769 2.35 -22.07 8.56
C LYS A 769 3.67 -22.47 7.90
N TYR A 770 4.61 -21.53 7.73
CA TYR A 770 5.83 -21.72 6.94
C TYR A 770 7.12 -21.23 7.61
N ALA A 771 7.10 -20.84 8.89
CA ALA A 771 8.30 -20.54 9.67
C ALA A 771 9.10 -21.84 9.87
N LEU A 772 9.81 -22.23 8.80
CA LEU A 772 10.77 -23.32 8.72
C LEU A 772 10.37 -24.65 9.39
N LEU A 773 9.14 -25.13 9.13
CA LEU A 773 8.69 -26.54 9.32
C LEU A 773 8.17 -26.94 10.71
N GLY A 774 7.66 -25.99 11.49
CA GLY A 774 7.18 -26.26 12.84
C GLY A 774 8.29 -26.24 13.89
N TYR A 775 9.51 -25.88 13.47
CA TYR A 775 10.58 -25.54 14.40
C TYR A 775 10.53 -24.02 14.68
N GLY A 776 9.92 -23.61 15.79
CA GLY A 776 10.18 -22.32 16.39
C GLY A 776 11.65 -22.17 16.77
N LEU A 777 12.50 -21.79 15.81
CA LEU A 777 13.72 -21.03 16.11
C LEU A 777 13.29 -19.93 17.09
N SER A 778 13.69 -20.09 18.35
CA SER A 778 12.95 -19.55 19.51
C SER A 778 12.69 -18.04 19.41
N GLN A 779 11.83 -17.51 20.29
CA GLN A 779 11.60 -16.06 20.39
C GLN A 779 12.88 -15.21 20.55
N ASN A 780 14.03 -15.86 20.79
CA ASN A 780 15.32 -15.27 21.08
C ASN A 780 16.28 -15.21 19.86
N SER A 781 15.94 -15.74 18.69
CA SER A 781 16.83 -15.73 17.50
C SER A 781 16.27 -14.88 16.34
N SER A 782 17.14 -14.09 15.70
CA SER A 782 16.79 -13.35 14.47
C SER A 782 17.16 -14.18 13.25
N VAL A 783 16.18 -14.50 12.40
CA VAL A 783 16.39 -15.33 11.21
C VAL A 783 15.98 -14.57 9.95
N ILE A 784 16.84 -14.59 8.93
CA ILE A 784 16.56 -14.02 7.62
C ILE A 784 16.68 -15.12 6.57
N LEU A 785 15.58 -15.42 5.88
CA LEU A 785 15.57 -16.26 4.69
C LEU A 785 15.66 -15.38 3.45
N ASN A 786 16.67 -15.59 2.62
CA ASN A 786 16.83 -14.90 1.35
C ASN A 786 16.80 -15.90 0.18
N PHE A 787 15.78 -15.80 -0.65
CA PHE A 787 15.59 -16.63 -1.84
C PHE A 787 16.24 -15.96 -3.05
N THR A 788 17.35 -16.52 -3.52
CA THR A 788 18.16 -15.96 -4.62
C THR A 788 18.20 -16.86 -5.87
N GLY A 789 17.73 -18.10 -5.76
CA GLY A 789 17.66 -19.08 -6.85
C GLY A 789 16.28 -19.29 -7.45
N GLU A 790 16.15 -20.34 -8.26
CA GLU A 790 14.89 -20.70 -8.92
C GLU A 790 13.82 -21.22 -7.95
N LYS A 791 14.23 -21.92 -6.89
CA LYS A 791 13.33 -22.40 -5.83
C LYS A 791 13.00 -21.24 -4.90
N ARG A 792 11.82 -20.64 -5.06
CA ARG A 792 11.34 -19.49 -4.27
C ARG A 792 9.81 -19.45 -4.18
N PRO A 793 9.23 -18.78 -3.15
CA PRO A 793 7.79 -18.68 -3.01
C PRO A 793 7.12 -17.91 -4.16
N VAL A 794 5.84 -18.20 -4.41
CA VAL A 794 5.02 -17.43 -5.35
C VAL A 794 4.49 -16.20 -4.62
N LEU A 795 4.82 -15.01 -5.10
CA LEU A 795 4.41 -13.75 -4.49
C LEU A 795 3.14 -13.16 -5.12
N SER A 796 2.46 -12.31 -4.37
CA SER A 796 1.42 -11.41 -4.87
C SER A 796 1.95 -10.43 -5.90
N VAL A 797 1.04 -9.79 -6.67
CA VAL A 797 1.41 -8.79 -7.70
C VAL A 797 2.20 -7.63 -7.10
N ASP A 798 1.80 -7.16 -5.91
CA ASP A 798 2.49 -6.13 -5.13
C ASP A 798 3.71 -6.66 -4.37
N ARG A 799 4.01 -7.96 -4.48
CA ARG A 799 5.16 -8.67 -3.91
C ARG A 799 5.31 -8.56 -2.40
N ASN A 800 4.26 -8.15 -1.71
CA ASN A 800 4.28 -8.05 -0.26
C ASN A 800 3.88 -9.37 0.41
N ASN A 801 3.09 -10.23 -0.24
CA ASN A 801 2.59 -11.46 0.38
C ASN A 801 3.04 -12.71 -0.39
N ILE A 802 3.29 -13.81 0.32
CA ILE A 802 3.41 -15.13 -0.31
C ILE A 802 2.01 -15.70 -0.56
N ILE A 803 1.72 -16.03 -1.82
CA ILE A 803 0.49 -16.71 -2.24
C ILE A 803 0.64 -18.22 -2.03
N ASN A 804 1.81 -18.78 -2.37
CA ASN A 804 2.02 -20.22 -2.34
C ASN A 804 3.47 -20.59 -1.99
N PHE A 805 3.62 -21.70 -1.27
CA PHE A 805 4.88 -22.32 -0.88
C PHE A 805 4.87 -23.79 -1.35
N SER A 806 5.79 -24.18 -2.22
CA SER A 806 5.80 -25.54 -2.80
C SER A 806 6.33 -26.60 -1.83
N GLU A 807 5.98 -27.87 -2.06
CA GLU A 807 6.53 -29.00 -1.30
C GLU A 807 8.05 -29.14 -1.47
N ASP A 808 8.58 -28.88 -2.66
CA ASP A 808 10.03 -28.91 -2.90
C ASP A 808 10.81 -27.91 -2.04
N LEU A 809 10.22 -26.74 -1.75
CA LEU A 809 10.83 -25.75 -0.86
C LEU A 809 10.90 -26.25 0.59
N THR A 810 9.90 -27.03 1.02
CA THR A 810 9.86 -27.64 2.35
C THR A 810 11.07 -28.55 2.58
N GLU A 811 11.49 -29.31 1.56
CA GLU A 811 12.69 -30.14 1.62
C GLU A 811 13.98 -29.31 1.70
N VAL A 812 14.05 -28.20 0.96
CA VAL A 812 15.19 -27.27 1.00
C VAL A 812 15.34 -26.64 2.39
N LEU A 813 14.24 -26.18 3.00
CA LEU A 813 14.22 -25.63 4.35
C LEU A 813 14.71 -26.64 5.40
N LYS A 814 14.33 -27.91 5.28
CA LYS A 814 14.80 -29.02 6.13
C LYS A 814 16.32 -29.14 6.10
N LYS A 815 16.88 -29.19 4.89
CA LYS A 815 18.34 -29.26 4.68
C LYS A 815 19.06 -28.05 5.24
N LEU A 816 18.45 -26.86 5.19
CA LEU A 816 19.01 -25.65 5.77
C LEU A 816 19.09 -25.73 7.30
N VAL A 817 18.07 -26.28 7.97
CA VAL A 817 18.09 -26.48 9.43
C VAL A 817 19.20 -27.44 9.84
N ASP A 818 19.35 -28.58 9.16
CA ASP A 818 20.43 -29.54 9.46
C ASP A 818 21.83 -28.91 9.27
N LYS A 819 21.99 -28.13 8.20
CA LYS A 819 23.22 -27.36 7.95
C LYS A 819 23.44 -26.29 9.02
N LEU A 820 22.38 -25.62 9.48
CA LEU A 820 22.43 -24.60 10.53
C LEU A 820 22.93 -25.20 11.85
N ILE A 821 22.33 -26.30 12.32
CA ILE A 821 22.74 -26.99 13.55
C ILE A 821 24.23 -27.33 13.48
N THR A 822 24.65 -27.93 12.37
CA THR A 822 26.05 -28.28 12.13
C THR A 822 26.96 -27.04 12.18
N LYS A 823 26.56 -25.95 11.52
CA LYS A 823 27.33 -24.70 11.48
C LYS A 823 27.42 -24.01 12.84
N VAL A 824 26.36 -24.07 13.64
CA VAL A 824 26.33 -23.53 15.01
C VAL A 824 27.31 -24.31 15.90
N VAL A 825 27.29 -25.64 15.87
CA VAL A 825 28.23 -26.48 16.64
C VAL A 825 29.68 -26.21 16.21
N GLU A 826 29.95 -26.17 14.90
CA GLU A 826 31.27 -25.79 14.37
C GLU A 826 31.75 -24.44 14.90
N ALA A 827 30.87 -23.43 14.89
CA ALA A 827 31.19 -22.08 15.34
C ALA A 827 31.47 -22.01 16.85
N VAL A 828 30.67 -22.70 17.67
CA VAL A 828 30.89 -22.81 19.12
C VAL A 828 32.23 -23.47 19.41
N VAL A 829 32.49 -24.64 18.83
CA VAL A 829 33.73 -25.40 19.03
C VAL A 829 34.95 -24.59 18.57
N ALA A 830 34.86 -23.91 17.42
CA ALA A 830 35.93 -23.04 16.92
C ALA A 830 36.21 -21.88 17.88
N HIS A 831 35.16 -21.23 18.39
CA HIS A 831 35.27 -20.13 19.35
C HIS A 831 35.92 -20.58 20.66
N LEU A 832 35.46 -21.69 21.24
CA LEU A 832 36.02 -22.22 22.49
C LEU A 832 37.51 -22.59 22.34
N ARG A 833 37.91 -23.13 21.18
CA ARG A 833 39.33 -23.39 20.84
C ARG A 833 40.14 -22.10 20.76
N GLU A 834 39.62 -21.09 20.08
CA GLU A 834 40.27 -19.79 19.90
C GLU A 834 40.52 -19.09 21.25
N GLU A 835 39.53 -19.14 22.16
CA GLU A 835 39.59 -18.58 23.51
C GLU A 835 40.35 -19.47 24.52
N LYS A 836 40.75 -20.68 24.11
CA LYS A 836 41.44 -21.69 24.94
C LYS A 836 40.67 -22.03 26.21
N LEU A 837 39.36 -22.24 26.08
CA LEU A 837 38.46 -22.61 27.18
C LEU A 837 38.38 -24.14 27.27
N GLY A 838 38.56 -24.70 28.46
CA GLY A 838 38.35 -26.13 28.71
C GLY A 838 36.86 -26.48 28.74
N ALA A 839 36.51 -27.74 28.48
CA ALA A 839 35.10 -28.16 28.45
C ALA A 839 34.37 -27.94 29.79
N ASP A 840 35.08 -28.01 30.91
CA ASP A 840 34.59 -27.79 32.26
C ASP A 840 34.63 -26.31 32.71
N SER A 841 35.14 -25.39 31.87
CA SER A 841 35.22 -23.97 32.22
C SER A 841 33.82 -23.35 32.30
N ALA A 842 33.64 -22.40 33.22
CA ALA A 842 32.36 -21.74 33.41
C ALA A 842 31.91 -20.96 32.16
N GLU A 843 32.85 -20.38 31.41
CA GLU A 843 32.58 -19.71 30.14
C GLU A 843 32.17 -20.69 29.03
N ALA A 844 32.78 -21.88 28.97
CA ALA A 844 32.37 -22.92 28.02
C ALA A 844 30.96 -23.43 28.33
N GLN A 845 30.64 -23.67 29.60
CA GLN A 845 29.29 -24.03 30.03
C GLN A 845 28.29 -22.91 29.72
N LEU A 846 28.65 -21.65 29.94
CA LEU A 846 27.82 -20.50 29.59
C LEU A 846 27.56 -20.42 28.09
N ALA A 847 28.59 -20.62 27.25
CA ALA A 847 28.48 -20.63 25.80
C ALA A 847 27.49 -21.71 25.32
N ILE A 848 27.67 -22.95 25.80
CA ILE A 848 26.82 -24.08 25.43
C ILE A 848 25.38 -23.85 25.91
N ASN A 849 25.18 -23.47 27.17
CA ASN A 849 23.85 -23.18 27.72
C ASN A 849 23.14 -22.03 26.99
N THR A 850 23.88 -21.02 26.53
CA THR A 850 23.33 -19.90 25.74
C THR A 850 22.81 -20.39 24.39
N ILE A 851 23.58 -21.24 23.70
CA ILE A 851 23.18 -21.78 22.40
C ILE A 851 22.01 -22.74 22.51
N LEU A 852 21.99 -23.60 23.53
CA LEU A 852 20.86 -24.48 23.80
C LEU A 852 19.61 -23.69 24.18
N TYR A 853 19.74 -22.49 24.74
CA TYR A 853 18.60 -21.61 25.00
C TYR A 853 18.11 -20.89 23.73
N ILE A 854 19.02 -20.44 22.85
CA ILE A 854 18.67 -19.78 21.59
C ILE A 854 18.01 -20.77 20.62
N PHE A 855 18.50 -22.01 20.58
CA PHE A 855 18.05 -23.10 19.70
C PHE A 855 17.50 -24.27 20.53
N ASP A 856 16.61 -23.98 21.48
CA ASP A 856 16.02 -24.93 22.44
C ASP A 856 15.34 -26.12 21.78
N GLU A 857 14.64 -25.91 20.67
CA GLU A 857 14.00 -27.00 19.93
C GLU A 857 14.99 -27.98 19.28
N PHE A 858 16.23 -27.56 19.04
CA PHE A 858 17.30 -28.38 18.46
C PHE A 858 18.39 -28.73 19.47
N SER A 859 18.17 -28.42 20.74
CA SER A 859 19.13 -28.62 21.82
C SER A 859 19.64 -30.07 21.88
N GLY A 860 18.76 -31.06 21.71
CA GLY A 860 19.14 -32.47 21.63
C GLY A 860 20.05 -32.80 20.44
N ASP A 861 19.78 -32.28 19.23
CA ASP A 861 20.63 -32.48 18.05
C ASP A 861 22.01 -31.80 18.25
N ILE A 862 22.04 -30.60 18.84
CA ILE A 862 23.26 -29.87 19.18
C ILE A 862 24.11 -30.66 20.19
N LEU A 863 23.50 -31.16 21.27
CA LEU A 863 24.18 -31.99 22.28
C LEU A 863 24.73 -33.28 21.66
N MET A 864 23.99 -33.91 20.75
CA MET A 864 24.45 -35.10 20.03
C MET A 864 25.70 -34.81 19.21
N GLN A 865 25.75 -33.70 18.46
CA GLN A 865 26.94 -33.32 17.72
C GLN A 865 28.10 -32.91 18.63
N LEU A 866 27.83 -32.18 19.72
CA LEU A 866 28.86 -31.81 20.72
C LEU A 866 29.50 -33.04 21.37
N SER A 867 28.73 -34.12 21.61
CA SER A 867 29.25 -35.38 22.18
C SER A 867 30.31 -36.07 21.32
N ALA A 868 30.40 -35.72 20.04
CA ALA A 868 31.41 -36.21 19.12
C ALA A 868 32.68 -35.32 19.07
N THR A 869 32.75 -34.29 19.92
CA THR A 869 33.86 -33.32 19.99
C THR A 869 34.60 -33.41 21.32
N GLU A 870 35.68 -32.66 21.50
CA GLU A 870 36.38 -32.57 22.80
C GLU A 870 35.57 -31.83 23.90
N TYR A 871 34.42 -31.24 23.55
CA TYR A 871 33.51 -30.55 24.49
C TYR A 871 32.36 -31.46 24.97
N ASP A 872 32.62 -32.77 25.05
CA ASP A 872 31.70 -33.82 25.51
C ASP A 872 31.38 -33.76 27.02
N LEU A 873 32.07 -32.91 27.79
CA LEU A 873 31.89 -32.78 29.25
C LEU A 873 30.99 -31.59 29.59
N LEU A 874 29.84 -31.84 30.22
CA LEU A 874 28.92 -30.79 30.69
C LEU A 874 28.63 -30.85 32.18
N LYS A 875 28.20 -29.74 32.79
CA LYS A 875 27.70 -29.75 34.16
C LYS A 875 26.21 -30.09 34.15
N LEU A 876 25.81 -31.13 34.90
CA LEU A 876 24.40 -31.46 35.11
C LEU A 876 23.95 -30.83 36.43
N ASP A 877 23.11 -29.79 36.34
CA ASP A 877 22.56 -29.14 37.53
C ASP A 877 21.31 -29.89 38.02
N LYS A 878 21.18 -30.05 39.34
CA LYS A 878 20.00 -30.64 40.01
C LYS A 878 19.64 -32.07 39.59
N VAL A 879 20.58 -32.80 38.96
CA VAL A 879 20.45 -34.23 38.65
C VAL A 879 21.38 -35.05 39.53
N ASN A 880 20.83 -35.99 40.29
CA ASN A 880 21.60 -36.98 41.03
C ASN A 880 21.55 -38.34 40.32
N LEU A 881 22.51 -38.59 39.45
CA LEU A 881 22.62 -39.86 38.74
C LEU A 881 23.42 -40.88 39.55
N ALA A 882 22.85 -42.05 39.81
CA ALA A 882 23.51 -43.09 40.59
C ALA A 882 24.75 -43.65 39.85
N ASN A 883 25.88 -43.77 40.57
CA ASN A 883 27.09 -44.50 40.15
C ASN A 883 27.91 -43.93 38.97
N GLN A 884 27.69 -42.69 38.52
CA GLN A 884 28.55 -42.08 37.48
C GLN A 884 29.56 -41.08 38.08
N LYS A 885 30.82 -41.17 37.62
CA LYS A 885 31.93 -40.31 38.07
C LYS A 885 32.20 -39.10 37.17
N ASN A 886 31.79 -39.17 35.88
CA ASN A 886 32.06 -38.15 34.87
C ASN A 886 30.77 -37.79 34.11
N ASN A 887 30.67 -36.55 33.65
CA ASN A 887 29.53 -36.01 32.91
C ASN A 887 29.77 -36.01 31.39
N SER A 888 30.34 -37.09 30.85
CA SER A 888 30.54 -37.24 29.40
C SER A 888 29.19 -37.54 28.73
N LEU A 889 28.78 -36.74 27.74
CA LEU A 889 27.54 -36.95 27.00
C LEU A 889 27.58 -38.27 26.24
N SER A 890 28.70 -38.61 25.61
CA SER A 890 28.85 -39.85 24.86
C SER A 890 28.75 -41.11 25.72
N GLU A 891 29.28 -41.07 26.96
CA GLU A 891 29.10 -42.12 27.95
C GLU A 891 27.65 -42.16 28.46
N LEU A 892 27.08 -41.00 28.80
CA LEU A 892 25.70 -40.86 29.26
C LEU A 892 24.71 -41.43 28.24
N PHE A 893 24.81 -41.04 26.97
CA PHE A 893 23.93 -41.50 25.89
C PHE A 893 23.94 -43.02 25.71
N ARG A 894 25.05 -43.69 26.03
CA ARG A 894 25.19 -45.16 25.92
C ARG A 894 24.97 -45.93 27.22
N LEU A 895 24.82 -45.23 28.35
CA LEU A 895 24.61 -45.84 29.67
C LEU A 895 23.31 -46.67 29.69
N PRO A 896 23.37 -48.02 29.80
CA PRO A 896 22.19 -48.87 29.62
C PRO A 896 21.14 -48.71 30.72
N ASP A 897 21.57 -48.44 31.96
CA ASP A 897 20.69 -48.22 33.11
C ASP A 897 21.02 -46.87 33.75
N ALA A 898 20.12 -45.89 33.59
CA ALA A 898 20.29 -44.55 34.12
C ALA A 898 19.25 -44.29 35.24
N THR A 899 19.71 -44.30 36.48
CA THR A 899 18.86 -44.01 37.66
C THR A 899 19.05 -42.57 38.13
N PHE A 900 18.02 -41.75 37.93
CA PHE A 900 17.92 -40.37 38.38
C PHE A 900 17.19 -40.34 39.73
N LYS A 901 17.88 -39.90 40.79
CA LYS A 901 17.36 -39.91 42.16
C LYS A 901 16.78 -38.56 42.58
N ASN A 902 15.66 -38.61 43.31
CA ASN A 902 14.94 -37.43 43.84
C ASN A 902 14.78 -36.32 42.79
N ILE A 903 14.29 -36.70 41.60
CA ILE A 903 14.21 -35.81 40.45
C ILE A 903 12.96 -34.93 40.55
N ASP A 904 13.13 -33.63 40.32
CA ASP A 904 12.04 -32.71 40.04
C ASP A 904 12.25 -32.14 38.63
N ILE A 905 11.55 -32.71 37.66
CA ILE A 905 11.68 -32.36 36.24
C ILE A 905 11.38 -30.87 36.00
N ARG A 906 10.51 -30.26 36.81
CA ARG A 906 10.18 -28.83 36.71
C ARG A 906 11.39 -27.93 36.96
N GLN A 907 12.38 -28.42 37.70
CA GLN A 907 13.57 -27.68 38.12
C GLN A 907 14.83 -28.00 37.30
N LEU A 908 14.75 -28.93 36.34
CA LEU A 908 15.89 -29.28 35.49
C LEU A 908 16.27 -28.11 34.58
N ASP A 909 17.57 -27.92 34.39
CA ASP A 909 18.09 -27.08 33.32
C ASP A 909 17.93 -27.79 31.96
N GLU A 910 18.07 -27.04 30.86
CA GLU A 910 17.75 -27.59 29.54
C GLU A 910 18.67 -28.76 29.16
N VAL A 911 19.95 -28.73 29.55
CA VAL A 911 20.90 -29.83 29.31
C VAL A 911 20.40 -31.11 29.99
N SER A 912 20.12 -31.05 31.29
CA SER A 912 19.64 -32.20 32.05
C SER A 912 18.31 -32.70 31.53
N ARG A 913 17.40 -31.78 31.19
CA ARG A 913 16.08 -32.09 30.63
C ARG A 913 16.19 -32.87 29.32
N GLN A 914 17.05 -32.42 28.40
CA GLN A 914 17.29 -33.10 27.12
C GLN A 914 17.91 -34.48 27.31
N ILE A 915 18.83 -34.65 28.27
CA ILE A 915 19.43 -35.95 28.58
C ILE A 915 18.39 -36.94 29.12
N VAL A 916 17.62 -36.53 30.13
CA VAL A 916 16.58 -37.37 30.75
C VAL A 916 15.55 -37.79 29.70
N PHE A 917 15.03 -36.84 28.92
CA PHE A 917 14.00 -37.14 27.93
C PHE A 917 14.52 -37.87 26.72
N GLY A 918 15.72 -37.56 26.21
CA GLY A 918 16.24 -38.29 25.07
C GLY A 918 16.62 -39.74 25.40
N LYS A 919 16.97 -40.01 26.67
CA LYS A 919 17.04 -41.37 27.21
C LYS A 919 15.67 -42.02 27.31
N ALA A 920 14.67 -41.31 27.84
CA ALA A 920 13.31 -41.81 27.99
C ALA A 920 12.65 -42.15 26.63
N PHE A 921 12.95 -41.37 25.58
CA PHE A 921 12.42 -41.58 24.24
C PHE A 921 12.98 -42.84 23.59
N ALA A 922 14.23 -43.18 23.90
CA ALA A 922 14.87 -44.41 23.45
C ALA A 922 14.69 -45.58 24.46
N ALA A 923 13.82 -45.45 25.46
CA ALA A 923 13.75 -46.39 26.57
C ALA A 923 12.98 -47.66 26.23
N GLU A 924 13.59 -48.80 26.52
CA GLU A 924 12.90 -50.10 26.54
C GLU A 924 11.95 -50.17 27.74
N ALA A 925 12.37 -49.62 28.89
CA ALA A 925 11.54 -49.51 30.09
C ALA A 925 11.88 -48.25 30.92
N ILE A 926 10.85 -47.67 31.54
CA ILE A 926 10.92 -46.59 32.52
C ILE A 926 10.27 -47.08 33.82
N GLU A 927 11.04 -47.15 34.89
CA GLU A 927 10.58 -47.59 36.22
C GLU A 927 10.65 -46.41 37.18
N VAL A 928 9.53 -46.10 37.86
CA VAL A 928 9.42 -45.03 38.84
C VAL A 928 9.25 -45.65 40.23
N LEU A 929 10.09 -45.22 41.18
CA LEU A 929 9.99 -45.54 42.60
C LEU A 929 10.12 -44.26 43.42
N ASP A 930 9.02 -43.81 44.02
CA ASP A 930 8.92 -42.47 44.64
C ASP A 930 9.32 -41.38 43.62
N GLU A 931 10.27 -40.50 43.96
CA GLU A 931 10.83 -39.48 43.06
C GLU A 931 12.07 -39.97 42.30
N ASN A 932 12.28 -41.28 42.19
CA ASN A 932 13.40 -41.85 41.44
C ASN A 932 12.91 -42.40 40.09
N ILE A 933 13.56 -42.00 39.01
CA ILE A 933 13.29 -42.51 37.66
C ILE A 933 14.47 -43.36 37.20
N ASN A 934 14.21 -44.63 36.89
CA ASN A 934 15.17 -45.53 36.27
C ASN A 934 14.81 -45.74 34.80
N ILE A 935 15.72 -45.35 33.90
CA ILE A 935 15.54 -45.46 32.46
C ILE A 935 16.48 -46.52 31.90
N LYS A 936 15.91 -47.54 31.24
CA LYS A 936 16.66 -48.61 30.57
C LYS A 936 16.78 -48.32 29.08
N SER A 937 17.94 -47.81 28.66
CA SER A 937 18.26 -47.53 27.26
C SER A 937 19.76 -47.43 27.01
N ASN A 938 20.27 -48.11 25.99
CA ASN A 938 21.63 -47.93 25.48
C ASN A 938 21.71 -46.90 24.33
N GLN A 939 20.60 -46.22 24.02
CA GLN A 939 20.46 -45.25 22.96
C GLN A 939 20.03 -43.89 23.52
N PHE A 940 20.18 -42.87 22.69
CA PHE A 940 19.70 -41.52 22.96
C PHE A 940 18.99 -41.02 21.71
N PHE A 941 17.72 -40.67 21.84
CA PHE A 941 16.93 -40.08 20.77
C PHE A 941 16.58 -38.65 21.17
N PRO A 942 17.12 -37.62 20.50
CA PRO A 942 16.87 -36.25 20.90
C PRO A 942 15.35 -35.96 20.87
N PRO A 943 14.78 -35.30 21.89
CA PRO A 943 13.37 -34.96 21.95
C PRO A 943 12.83 -34.22 20.71
N SER A 944 13.69 -33.46 20.02
CA SER A 944 13.40 -32.83 18.73
C SER A 944 12.90 -33.81 17.67
N TYR A 945 13.27 -35.10 17.75
CA TYR A 945 12.87 -36.15 16.81
C TYR A 945 11.36 -36.38 16.78
N ALA A 946 10.67 -36.29 17.93
CA ALA A 946 9.21 -36.41 17.98
C ALA A 946 8.50 -35.24 17.28
N LEU A 947 9.18 -34.11 17.09
CA LEU A 947 8.68 -32.93 16.37
C LEU A 947 9.04 -32.95 14.88
N LYS A 948 9.98 -33.81 14.43
CA LYS A 948 10.38 -33.90 13.01
C LYS A 948 9.30 -34.53 12.12
N GLU A 949 8.40 -35.32 12.71
CA GLU A 949 7.40 -36.13 12.00
C GLU A 949 6.02 -35.47 11.91
N ASP A 950 5.61 -34.66 12.89
CA ASP A 950 4.31 -33.97 12.88
C ASP A 950 4.42 -32.61 12.15
N ARG A 951 4.15 -32.65 10.84
CA ARG A 951 4.20 -31.47 9.95
C ARG A 951 2.94 -30.61 9.99
N THR A 952 2.20 -30.61 11.10
CA THR A 952 1.03 -29.74 11.27
C THR A 952 1.06 -28.93 12.58
N LEU A 953 1.78 -27.81 12.52
CA LEU A 953 1.22 -26.50 12.92
C LEU A 953 0.73 -26.33 14.37
N LEU A 954 1.47 -26.75 15.40
CA LEU A 954 1.09 -26.38 16.79
C LEU A 954 2.29 -26.02 17.66
N PRO A 955 2.60 -24.73 17.88
CA PRO A 955 3.56 -24.25 18.89
C PRO A 955 3.10 -24.53 20.35
N HIS A 956 2.09 -25.39 20.53
CA HIS A 956 1.37 -25.65 21.76
C HIS A 956 1.15 -27.15 21.96
N VAL A 957 2.18 -27.97 21.71
CA VAL A 957 2.14 -29.41 21.98
C VAL A 957 3.18 -29.82 23.02
N GLN A 958 2.85 -30.82 23.81
CA GLN A 958 3.69 -31.40 24.85
C GLN A 958 3.64 -32.93 24.71
N TYR A 959 4.76 -33.61 24.93
CA TYR A 959 4.79 -35.07 24.99
C TYR A 959 4.52 -35.57 26.41
N VAL A 960 3.90 -36.75 26.50
CA VAL A 960 3.65 -37.53 27.72
C VAL A 960 4.34 -38.89 27.56
N LEU A 961 5.03 -39.36 28.61
CA LEU A 961 5.84 -40.57 28.59
C LEU A 961 5.26 -41.64 29.52
N LYS A 962 5.09 -42.87 29.02
CA LYS A 962 4.62 -44.00 29.83
C LYS A 962 5.71 -44.58 30.73
N ALA A 963 5.44 -44.73 32.02
CA ALA A 963 6.20 -45.56 32.94
C ALA A 963 5.63 -46.99 33.00
N ASP A 964 6.50 -48.01 32.92
CA ASP A 964 6.13 -49.43 32.99
C ASP A 964 5.95 -49.91 34.43
N LYS A 965 6.62 -49.24 35.38
CA LYS A 965 6.42 -49.44 36.82
C LYS A 965 6.24 -48.10 37.50
N TRP A 966 5.27 -48.04 38.40
CA TRP A 966 4.93 -46.85 39.17
C TRP A 966 4.66 -47.27 40.61
N GLU A 967 5.72 -47.32 41.41
CA GLU A 967 5.74 -47.91 42.74
C GLU A 967 6.15 -46.90 43.82
N GLY A 968 5.89 -47.21 45.09
CA GLY A 968 6.28 -46.38 46.23
C GLY A 968 5.13 -45.49 46.76
N CYS A 969 5.49 -44.36 47.36
CA CYS A 969 4.57 -43.43 48.03
C CYS A 969 3.52 -42.83 47.09
N PHE A 970 3.78 -42.84 45.77
CA PHE A 970 2.90 -42.26 44.77
C PHE A 970 2.07 -43.27 43.97
N GLU A 971 2.06 -44.55 44.35
CA GLU A 971 1.36 -45.64 43.63
C GLU A 971 -0.13 -45.31 43.34
N GLN A 972 -0.81 -44.67 44.30
CA GLN A 972 -2.22 -44.30 44.15
C GLN A 972 -2.46 -43.06 43.28
N TYR A 973 -1.45 -42.23 43.03
CA TYR A 973 -1.61 -41.02 42.22
C TYR A 973 -1.57 -41.35 40.73
N ASP A 974 -2.29 -40.55 39.96
CA ASP A 974 -2.36 -40.64 38.51
C ASP A 974 -1.38 -39.66 37.84
N LEU A 975 -1.03 -38.57 38.53
CA LEU A 975 -0.06 -37.57 38.11
C LEU A 975 0.74 -37.07 39.31
N VAL A 976 2.05 -36.88 39.13
CA VAL A 976 2.93 -36.25 40.13
C VAL A 976 3.71 -35.15 39.43
N THR A 977 3.61 -33.91 39.91
CA THR A 977 4.17 -32.75 39.19
C THR A 977 5.71 -32.75 39.11
N SER A 978 6.42 -33.32 40.09
CA SER A 978 7.89 -33.47 40.02
C SER A 978 8.34 -34.48 38.97
N LEU A 979 7.45 -35.40 38.55
CA LEU A 979 7.73 -36.46 37.56
C LEU A 979 7.12 -36.15 36.20
N TRP A 980 6.31 -35.10 36.06
CA TRP A 980 5.72 -34.70 34.79
C TRP A 980 6.81 -34.38 33.75
N PRO A 981 6.74 -34.90 32.50
CA PRO A 981 5.60 -35.57 31.85
C PRO A 981 5.66 -37.11 31.84
N VAL A 982 6.40 -37.73 32.75
CA VAL A 982 6.36 -39.20 32.96
C VAL A 982 5.14 -39.54 33.81
N VAL A 983 4.30 -40.44 33.32
CA VAL A 983 3.03 -40.81 33.95
C VAL A 983 2.88 -42.33 34.04
N PRO A 984 2.09 -42.85 34.99
CA PRO A 984 1.78 -44.27 35.06
C PRO A 984 1.00 -44.74 33.82
N GLU A 985 1.16 -46.02 33.47
CA GLU A 985 0.47 -46.67 32.35
C GLU A 985 -1.05 -46.42 32.33
N LYS A 986 -1.71 -46.49 33.49
CA LYS A 986 -3.15 -46.22 33.63
C LYS A 986 -3.57 -44.83 33.12
N LEU A 987 -2.75 -43.80 33.32
CA LEU A 987 -3.04 -42.45 32.80
C LEU A 987 -2.70 -42.38 31.32
N PHE A 988 -1.53 -42.88 30.94
CA PHE A 988 -1.08 -42.88 29.55
C PHE A 988 -2.11 -43.51 28.61
N ASP A 989 -2.63 -44.69 28.95
CA ASP A 989 -3.58 -45.44 28.12
C ASP A 989 -4.92 -44.73 27.95
N LYS A 990 -5.31 -43.85 28.90
CA LYS A 990 -6.58 -43.10 28.86
C LYS A 990 -6.51 -41.79 28.09
N ILE A 991 -5.32 -41.27 27.79
CA ILE A 991 -5.15 -40.07 26.98
C ILE A 991 -5.63 -40.38 25.55
N THR A 992 -6.69 -39.68 25.11
CA THR A 992 -7.15 -39.72 23.73
C THR A 992 -6.30 -38.80 22.88
N GLU A 993 -5.61 -39.39 21.90
CA GLU A 993 -4.87 -38.62 20.92
C GLU A 993 -5.83 -37.85 20.01
N ARG A 994 -5.39 -36.69 19.54
CA ARG A 994 -6.06 -35.99 18.43
C ARG A 994 -6.04 -36.93 17.22
N GLU A 995 -7.15 -37.07 16.50
CA GLU A 995 -7.18 -37.88 15.27
C GLU A 995 -6.04 -37.42 14.34
N ARG A 996 -5.00 -38.24 14.18
CA ARG A 996 -3.89 -38.00 13.26
C ARG A 996 -4.34 -38.47 11.88
N GLU A 997 -4.27 -37.59 10.87
CA GLU A 997 -4.62 -37.97 9.49
C GLU A 997 -3.57 -38.88 8.82
N ASP A 998 -2.36 -39.04 9.40
CA ASP A 998 -1.28 -39.81 8.78
C ASP A 998 -0.67 -40.89 9.70
N ASN A 999 -0.66 -42.14 9.19
CA ASN A 999 -0.03 -43.32 9.79
C ASN A 999 1.51 -43.24 9.72
N TYR A 1000 2.20 -42.69 10.72
CA TYR A 1000 3.67 -42.81 10.85
C TYR A 1000 4.11 -43.08 12.30
N SER A 1001 5.10 -43.98 12.43
CA SER A 1001 5.46 -44.67 13.66
C SER A 1001 6.58 -43.97 14.45
N LEU A 1002 6.21 -43.06 15.34
CA LEU A 1002 6.84 -43.10 16.67
C LEU A 1002 6.29 -44.36 17.35
N ASP A 1003 7.07 -45.05 18.19
CA ASP A 1003 6.57 -46.26 18.87
C ASP A 1003 5.36 -45.86 19.74
N ASP A 1004 4.14 -46.02 19.20
CA ASP A 1004 2.84 -45.62 19.79
C ASP A 1004 2.62 -46.21 21.19
N ARG A 1005 3.52 -47.08 21.66
CA ARG A 1005 3.48 -47.77 22.94
C ARG A 1005 3.90 -46.91 24.15
N ARG A 1006 4.68 -45.82 23.98
CA ARG A 1006 5.27 -45.07 25.13
C ARG A 1006 5.17 -43.54 25.07
N ILE A 1007 4.97 -42.92 23.91
CA ILE A 1007 4.92 -41.45 23.77
C ILE A 1007 3.56 -41.01 23.23
N LYS A 1008 2.92 -40.04 23.87
CA LYS A 1008 1.69 -39.37 23.40
C LYS A 1008 1.90 -37.88 23.30
N ILE A 1009 1.27 -37.23 22.32
CA ILE A 1009 1.32 -35.78 22.15
C ILE A 1009 -0.02 -35.18 22.60
N ILE A 1010 0.03 -34.19 23.49
CA ILE A 1010 -1.13 -33.47 24.03
C ILE A 1010 -0.99 -31.95 23.77
N SER A 1011 -2.08 -31.20 23.95
CA SER A 1011 -2.07 -29.75 23.77
C SER A 1011 -1.62 -29.02 25.05
N GLN A 1012 -0.87 -27.93 24.91
CA GLN A 1012 -0.45 -27.03 26.00
C GLN A 1012 -1.58 -26.08 26.44
N ILE A 1013 -2.75 -26.62 26.77
CA ILE A 1013 -3.87 -25.83 27.28
C ILE A 1013 -3.81 -25.80 28.81
N GLY A 1014 -3.86 -24.60 29.39
CA GLY A 1014 -3.70 -24.38 30.84
C GLY A 1014 -4.73 -25.05 31.76
N ASN A 1015 -5.83 -25.59 31.21
CA ASN A 1015 -6.85 -26.32 31.97
C ASN A 1015 -6.96 -27.82 31.63
N GLY A 1016 -5.96 -28.34 30.91
CA GLY A 1016 -5.81 -29.75 30.56
C GLY A 1016 -4.69 -30.40 31.36
N LEU A 1017 -4.25 -31.58 30.92
CA LEU A 1017 -3.19 -32.33 31.61
C LEU A 1017 -1.87 -31.55 31.67
N TYR A 1018 -1.53 -30.76 30.63
CA TYR A 1018 -0.34 -29.91 30.66
C TYR A 1018 -0.40 -28.89 31.80
N GLY A 1019 -1.51 -28.15 31.91
CA GLY A 1019 -1.70 -27.15 32.96
C GLY A 1019 -1.67 -27.73 34.37
N MET A 1020 -2.20 -28.93 34.54
CA MET A 1020 -2.14 -29.72 35.78
C MET A 1020 -0.70 -30.12 36.12
N GLY A 1021 0.01 -30.71 35.17
CA GLY A 1021 1.38 -31.18 35.37
C GLY A 1021 2.40 -30.10 35.73
N ILE A 1022 2.10 -28.83 35.49
CA ILE A 1022 2.96 -27.68 35.82
C ILE A 1022 2.46 -26.84 37.01
N ILE A 1023 1.49 -27.34 37.79
CA ILE A 1023 1.02 -26.62 38.97
C ILE A 1023 2.17 -26.44 39.98
N GLU A 1024 2.35 -25.20 40.42
CA GLU A 1024 3.31 -24.82 41.45
C GLU A 1024 2.66 -24.92 42.84
N PRO A 1025 3.26 -25.62 43.81
CA PRO A 1025 2.66 -25.80 45.14
C PRO A 1025 2.42 -24.49 45.89
N ALA A 1026 3.21 -23.45 45.60
CA ALA A 1026 3.05 -22.10 46.14
C ALA A 1026 1.83 -21.33 45.59
N LEU A 1027 1.26 -21.78 44.46
CA LEU A 1027 0.12 -21.14 43.81
C LEU A 1027 -1.21 -21.87 44.09
N VAL A 1028 -1.16 -22.96 44.85
CA VAL A 1028 -2.34 -23.69 45.32
C VAL A 1028 -2.75 -23.10 46.67
N ASN A 1029 -3.91 -22.44 46.72
CA ASN A 1029 -4.50 -21.97 47.95
C ASN A 1029 -5.92 -22.54 48.10
N PRO A 1030 -6.23 -23.33 49.14
CA PRO A 1030 -7.56 -23.93 49.29
C PRO A 1030 -8.72 -22.92 49.39
N LYS A 1031 -8.45 -21.69 49.84
CA LYS A 1031 -9.46 -20.62 49.96
C LYS A 1031 -9.60 -19.77 48.71
N MET A 1032 -8.49 -19.53 47.99
CA MET A 1032 -8.45 -18.61 46.84
C MET A 1032 -8.47 -19.32 45.48
N GLY A 1033 -8.03 -20.58 45.43
CA GLY A 1033 -7.97 -21.42 44.25
C GLY A 1033 -6.55 -21.70 43.77
N ILE A 1034 -6.43 -22.36 42.61
CA ILE A 1034 -5.15 -22.64 41.95
C ILE A 1034 -4.84 -21.48 41.01
N SER A 1035 -3.80 -20.73 41.31
CA SER A 1035 -3.34 -19.60 40.49
C SER A 1035 -2.32 -20.06 39.45
N SER A 1036 -2.13 -19.24 38.40
CA SER A 1036 -1.07 -19.45 37.41
C SER A 1036 -0.19 -18.21 37.34
N HIS A 1037 1.11 -18.41 37.12
CA HIS A 1037 2.06 -17.31 36.96
C HIS A 1037 2.77 -17.41 35.61
N ASN A 1038 2.83 -16.29 34.90
CA ASN A 1038 3.60 -16.21 33.66
C ASN A 1038 5.10 -16.17 34.00
N LYS A 1039 5.88 -17.16 33.54
CA LYS A 1039 7.34 -17.16 33.69
C LYS A 1039 7.94 -15.80 33.30
N GLU A 1040 8.81 -15.27 34.16
CA GLU A 1040 9.52 -14.02 33.87
C GLU A 1040 10.56 -14.26 32.77
N LEU A 1041 10.48 -13.51 31.66
CA LEU A 1041 11.37 -13.64 30.50
C LEU A 1041 12.85 -13.34 30.82
N PHE A 1042 13.10 -12.56 31.88
CA PHE A 1042 14.43 -12.08 32.20
C PHE A 1042 14.82 -12.20 33.70
N GLY A 1043 13.89 -12.51 34.62
CA GLY A 1043 14.11 -12.31 36.06
C GLY A 1043 14.67 -13.50 36.86
N LYS A 1044 15.18 -13.18 38.08
CA LYS A 1044 15.33 -14.13 39.20
C LYS A 1044 13.96 -14.79 39.47
N PRO A 1045 13.88 -16.10 39.77
CA PRO A 1045 12.61 -16.75 40.07
C PRO A 1045 11.89 -15.97 41.17
N PRO A 1046 10.68 -15.45 40.91
CA PRO A 1046 9.98 -14.65 41.90
C PRO A 1046 9.58 -15.53 43.08
N CYS A 1047 9.55 -14.95 44.28
CA CYS A 1047 8.86 -15.59 45.40
C CYS A 1047 7.36 -15.68 45.07
N LEU A 1048 6.89 -16.92 44.88
CA LEU A 1048 5.52 -17.25 44.49
C LEU A 1048 4.56 -17.32 45.69
N ILE A 1049 5.08 -17.28 46.92
CA ILE A 1049 4.28 -17.40 48.13
C ILE A 1049 3.22 -16.29 48.19
N GLY A 1050 1.95 -16.69 48.22
CA GLY A 1050 0.82 -15.77 48.38
C GLY A 1050 0.46 -15.00 47.11
N ARG A 1051 1.08 -15.31 45.96
CA ARG A 1051 0.71 -14.69 44.68
C ARG A 1051 -0.60 -15.27 44.19
N VAL A 1052 -1.50 -14.38 43.78
CA VAL A 1052 -2.80 -14.74 43.22
C VAL A 1052 -2.97 -13.99 41.91
N GLU A 1053 -2.70 -14.70 40.83
CA GLU A 1053 -2.78 -14.24 39.45
C GLU A 1053 -3.56 -15.27 38.63
N ASN A 1054 -4.45 -14.82 37.74
CA ASN A 1054 -5.17 -15.67 36.79
C ASN A 1054 -5.70 -16.98 37.42
N ILE A 1055 -6.53 -16.86 38.46
CA ILE A 1055 -7.09 -18.00 39.20
C ILE A 1055 -7.82 -18.93 38.22
N GLN A 1056 -7.33 -20.17 38.12
CA GLN A 1056 -7.88 -21.17 37.22
C GLN A 1056 -9.08 -21.87 37.87
N ASN A 1057 -10.27 -21.40 37.53
CA ASN A 1057 -11.52 -21.88 38.14
C ASN A 1057 -12.12 -23.11 37.44
N TYR A 1058 -11.55 -23.56 36.32
CA TYR A 1058 -12.13 -24.62 35.50
C TYR A 1058 -11.05 -25.56 34.97
N PHE A 1059 -11.13 -26.85 35.33
CA PHE A 1059 -10.25 -27.91 34.82
C PHE A 1059 -11.09 -28.98 34.13
N SER A 1060 -10.87 -29.23 32.84
CA SER A 1060 -11.83 -29.97 32.02
C SER A 1060 -11.43 -31.40 31.64
N LEU A 1061 -10.19 -31.82 31.90
CA LEU A 1061 -9.66 -33.17 31.59
C LEU A 1061 -9.98 -33.64 30.16
N PHE A 1062 -9.85 -32.75 29.18
CA PHE A 1062 -10.30 -33.01 27.80
C PHE A 1062 -9.58 -34.16 27.13
N GLU A 1063 -8.31 -34.40 27.50
CA GLU A 1063 -7.52 -35.53 27.04
C GLU A 1063 -8.05 -36.87 27.56
N LEU A 1064 -8.78 -36.90 28.68
CA LEU A 1064 -9.33 -38.13 29.27
C LEU A 1064 -10.79 -38.37 28.88
N ASN A 1065 -11.51 -37.30 28.49
CA ASN A 1065 -12.94 -37.37 28.18
C ASN A 1065 -13.31 -37.05 26.73
N SER A 1066 -12.31 -37.11 25.83
CA SER A 1066 -12.47 -36.85 24.39
C SER A 1066 -13.17 -35.52 24.11
N HIS A 1067 -12.66 -34.42 24.66
CA HIS A 1067 -13.27 -33.09 24.55
C HIS A 1067 -14.76 -33.06 24.95
N ARG A 1068 -15.06 -33.60 26.14
CA ARG A 1068 -16.40 -33.74 26.73
C ARG A 1068 -17.35 -34.63 25.94
N ARG A 1069 -16.87 -35.47 25.01
CA ARG A 1069 -17.74 -36.40 24.27
C ARG A 1069 -18.29 -37.50 25.19
N LEU A 1070 -17.43 -38.13 26.01
CA LEU A 1070 -17.87 -39.17 26.96
C LEU A 1070 -18.94 -38.65 27.92
N ALA A 1071 -18.76 -37.42 28.40
CA ALA A 1071 -19.71 -36.76 29.27
C ALA A 1071 -21.08 -36.50 28.60
N ARG A 1072 -21.07 -36.12 27.32
CA ARG A 1072 -22.28 -35.78 26.55
C ARG A 1072 -23.03 -37.00 26.02
N GLU A 1073 -22.30 -38.01 25.56
CA GLU A 1073 -22.87 -39.17 24.85
C GLU A 1073 -23.07 -40.37 25.76
N GLU A 1074 -22.16 -40.58 26.73
CA GLU A 1074 -22.15 -41.76 27.60
C GLU A 1074 -22.45 -41.44 29.07
N HIS A 1075 -22.70 -40.16 29.40
CA HIS A 1075 -22.87 -39.68 30.79
C HIS A 1075 -21.75 -40.13 31.73
N LYS A 1076 -20.53 -40.22 31.20
CA LYS A 1076 -19.34 -40.75 31.87
C LYS A 1076 -18.19 -39.74 31.85
N ASP A 1077 -17.46 -39.64 32.95
CA ASP A 1077 -16.22 -38.85 33.02
C ASP A 1077 -15.18 -39.51 33.93
N TYR A 1078 -13.90 -39.17 33.73
CA TYR A 1078 -12.81 -39.67 34.57
C TYR A 1078 -12.40 -38.62 35.61
N VAL A 1079 -11.96 -39.08 36.77
CA VAL A 1079 -11.26 -38.22 37.73
C VAL A 1079 -9.75 -38.34 37.55
N LEU A 1080 -9.03 -37.29 37.90
CA LEU A 1080 -7.57 -37.31 37.97
C LEU A 1080 -7.14 -37.06 39.41
N PHE A 1081 -6.41 -38.01 40.00
CA PHE A 1081 -5.81 -37.84 41.32
C PHE A 1081 -4.33 -37.43 41.18
N GLU A 1082 -4.02 -36.20 41.56
CA GLU A 1082 -2.72 -35.57 41.38
C GLU A 1082 -2.02 -35.30 42.71
N TYR A 1083 -0.71 -35.49 42.75
CA TYR A 1083 0.14 -34.95 43.80
C TYR A 1083 0.99 -33.81 43.24
N VAL A 1084 0.73 -32.60 43.74
CA VAL A 1084 1.60 -31.45 43.51
C VAL A 1084 2.75 -31.53 44.49
N ALA A 1085 3.89 -32.06 44.04
CA ALA A 1085 5.08 -32.22 44.86
C ALA A 1085 5.61 -30.86 45.35
N PRO A 1086 6.11 -30.78 46.60
CA PRO A 1086 6.70 -29.57 47.13
C PRO A 1086 7.88 -29.12 46.27
N ARG A 1087 8.23 -27.84 46.38
CA ARG A 1087 9.42 -27.28 45.72
C ARG A 1087 10.46 -26.90 46.76
N GLU A 1088 11.69 -26.70 46.31
CA GLU A 1088 12.74 -26.11 47.13
C GLU A 1088 12.30 -24.71 47.60
N ILE A 1089 12.31 -24.49 48.92
CA ILE A 1089 11.88 -23.23 49.54
C ILE A 1089 13.11 -22.34 49.70
N THR A 1090 13.09 -21.17 49.07
CA THR A 1090 14.18 -20.18 49.18
C THR A 1090 14.10 -19.40 50.49
N GLU A 1091 15.17 -18.71 50.88
CA GLU A 1091 15.15 -17.83 52.05
C GLU A 1091 14.07 -16.73 51.95
N GLU A 1092 13.81 -16.22 50.74
CA GLU A 1092 12.74 -15.24 50.51
C GLU A 1092 11.35 -15.86 50.69
N ASP A 1093 11.16 -17.09 50.20
CA ASP A 1093 9.92 -17.83 50.42
C ASP A 1093 9.69 -18.11 51.90
N GLU A 1094 10.73 -18.47 52.64
CA GLU A 1094 10.67 -18.67 54.09
C GLU A 1094 10.27 -17.39 54.83
N LEU A 1095 10.79 -16.24 54.43
CA LEU A 1095 10.43 -14.96 55.02
C LEU A 1095 8.95 -14.63 54.80
N LYS A 1096 8.42 -14.84 53.59
CA LYS A 1096 7.00 -14.58 53.31
C LYS A 1096 6.07 -15.63 53.89
N LEU A 1097 6.47 -16.90 53.95
CA LEU A 1097 5.66 -17.95 54.57
C LEU A 1097 5.36 -17.66 56.04
N LYS A 1098 6.25 -16.94 56.75
CA LYS A 1098 6.00 -16.53 58.14
C LYS A 1098 4.77 -15.64 58.30
N ASP A 1099 4.40 -14.85 57.29
CA ASP A 1099 3.21 -14.00 57.34
C ASP A 1099 1.90 -14.82 57.36
N TYR A 1100 1.94 -16.06 56.90
CA TYR A 1100 0.80 -16.98 56.85
C TYR A 1100 0.68 -17.88 58.09
N ASN A 1101 1.72 -17.99 58.92
CA ASN A 1101 1.70 -18.79 60.14
C ASN A 1101 0.60 -18.28 61.09
N GLY A 1102 -0.30 -19.18 61.51
CA GLY A 1102 -1.45 -18.87 62.35
C GLY A 1102 -2.61 -18.16 61.64
N GLN A 1103 -2.45 -17.78 60.36
CA GLN A 1103 -3.52 -17.22 59.51
C GLN A 1103 -4.07 -18.26 58.52
N ASP A 1104 -3.18 -19.06 57.94
CA ASP A 1104 -3.51 -20.13 56.99
C ASP A 1104 -2.51 -21.29 57.09
N ASP A 1105 -2.57 -22.00 58.21
CA ASP A 1105 -1.66 -23.12 58.49
C ASP A 1105 -1.77 -24.24 57.45
N THR A 1106 -2.96 -24.44 56.87
CA THR A 1106 -3.19 -25.39 55.77
C THR A 1106 -2.40 -25.02 54.53
N TYR A 1107 -2.40 -23.73 54.14
CA TYR A 1107 -1.57 -23.24 53.04
C TYR A 1107 -0.08 -23.40 53.33
N VAL A 1108 0.39 -23.04 54.53
CA VAL A 1108 1.81 -23.22 54.91
C VAL A 1108 2.22 -24.69 54.85
N GLN A 1109 1.37 -25.58 55.39
CA GLN A 1109 1.63 -27.02 55.35
C GLN A 1109 1.69 -27.54 53.92
N GLY A 1110 0.74 -27.19 53.06
CA GLY A 1110 0.72 -27.67 51.68
C GLY A 1110 1.86 -27.13 50.81
N VAL A 1111 2.36 -25.92 51.06
CA VAL A 1111 3.58 -25.44 50.40
C VAL A 1111 4.81 -26.29 50.77
N ARG A 1112 4.89 -26.74 52.02
CA ARG A 1112 6.04 -27.52 52.53
C ARG A 1112 5.96 -29.01 52.22
N GLU A 1113 4.77 -29.58 52.30
CA GLU A 1113 4.52 -31.02 52.19
C GLU A 1113 3.93 -31.41 50.83
N GLY A 1114 3.64 -30.44 49.96
CA GLY A 1114 2.94 -30.65 48.70
C GLY A 1114 1.42 -30.66 48.86
N TRP A 1115 0.70 -30.93 47.78
CA TRP A 1115 -0.77 -30.98 47.77
C TRP A 1115 -1.27 -32.24 47.08
N SER A 1116 -2.17 -32.96 47.74
CA SER A 1116 -3.01 -33.94 47.06
C SER A 1116 -4.21 -33.23 46.46
N ILE A 1117 -4.49 -33.42 45.18
CA ILE A 1117 -5.60 -32.79 44.46
C ILE A 1117 -6.41 -33.84 43.70
N LEU A 1118 -7.74 -33.76 43.78
CA LEU A 1118 -8.66 -34.58 42.99
C LEU A 1118 -9.45 -33.69 42.03
N PHE A 1119 -9.25 -33.86 40.72
CA PHE A 1119 -9.93 -33.10 39.67
C PHE A 1119 -11.15 -33.84 39.12
N LEU A 1120 -12.23 -33.10 38.91
CA LEU A 1120 -13.48 -33.57 38.28
C LEU A 1120 -13.72 -32.76 36.99
N GLY A 1121 -13.53 -33.39 35.83
CA GLY A 1121 -13.56 -32.70 34.52
C GLY A 1121 -14.90 -32.05 34.17
N TYR A 1122 -16.00 -32.79 34.33
CA TYR A 1122 -17.35 -32.38 33.94
C TYR A 1122 -17.86 -31.21 34.79
N ASP A 1123 -17.76 -31.34 36.13
CA ASP A 1123 -18.07 -30.26 37.07
C ASP A 1123 -17.02 -29.14 37.04
N SER A 1124 -15.89 -29.35 36.36
CA SER A 1124 -14.79 -28.42 36.24
C SER A 1124 -14.28 -27.89 37.58
N THR A 1125 -14.24 -28.77 38.59
CA THR A 1125 -13.88 -28.46 39.98
C THR A 1125 -12.79 -29.39 40.50
N TYR A 1126 -12.25 -29.08 41.69
CA TYR A 1126 -11.23 -29.87 42.34
C TYR A 1126 -11.31 -29.78 43.87
N TYR A 1127 -10.71 -30.76 44.54
CA TYR A 1127 -10.59 -30.83 46.00
C TYR A 1127 -9.14 -31.03 46.38
N VAL A 1128 -8.69 -30.39 47.46
CA VAL A 1128 -7.27 -30.32 47.82
C VAL A 1128 -7.03 -30.55 49.31
N LEU A 1129 -5.98 -31.29 49.65
CA LEU A 1129 -5.45 -31.50 51.01
C LEU A 1129 -3.93 -31.30 51.04
N PRO A 1130 -3.36 -30.70 52.10
CA PRO A 1130 -1.92 -30.53 52.24
C PRO A 1130 -1.22 -31.85 52.57
N GLY A 1131 -0.14 -32.18 51.87
CA GLY A 1131 0.62 -33.41 52.05
C GLY A 1131 0.12 -34.59 51.21
N VAL A 1132 0.68 -35.77 51.49
CA VAL A 1132 0.36 -37.03 50.82
C VAL A 1132 -0.84 -37.68 51.53
N HIS A 1133 -1.94 -37.87 50.80
CA HIS A 1133 -3.19 -38.44 51.29
C HIS A 1133 -3.66 -39.61 50.44
N LYS A 1134 -4.46 -40.51 51.01
CA LYS A 1134 -5.08 -41.56 50.21
C LYS A 1134 -6.20 -40.97 49.37
N ARG A 1135 -6.41 -41.51 48.16
CA ARG A 1135 -7.47 -41.06 47.23
C ARG A 1135 -8.86 -40.97 47.90
N LYS A 1136 -9.16 -41.92 48.80
CA LYS A 1136 -10.43 -41.96 49.55
C LYS A 1136 -10.70 -40.68 50.35
N GLU A 1137 -9.67 -40.12 50.98
CA GLU A 1137 -9.80 -38.93 51.84
C GLU A 1137 -10.24 -37.69 51.03
N LEU A 1138 -9.83 -37.57 49.76
CA LEU A 1138 -10.26 -36.47 48.90
C LEU A 1138 -11.65 -36.70 48.30
N ILE A 1139 -12.02 -37.96 48.02
CA ILE A 1139 -13.39 -38.30 47.60
C ILE A 1139 -14.38 -37.90 48.70
N GLU A 1140 -13.99 -38.05 49.97
CA GLU A 1140 -14.77 -37.62 51.13
C GLU A 1140 -14.94 -36.10 51.26
N LEU A 1141 -14.23 -35.27 50.47
CA LEU A 1141 -14.44 -33.82 50.40
C LEU A 1141 -15.50 -33.41 49.37
N ILE A 1142 -15.88 -34.29 48.44
CA ILE A 1142 -16.85 -33.97 47.39
C ILE A 1142 -18.21 -33.67 48.04
N PRO A 1143 -18.86 -32.51 47.81
CA PRO A 1143 -20.12 -32.17 48.45
C PRO A 1143 -21.24 -33.16 48.13
N PRO A 1144 -22.19 -33.38 49.06
CA PRO A 1144 -23.36 -34.23 48.82
C PRO A 1144 -24.18 -33.84 47.59
N SER A 1145 -24.16 -32.55 47.20
CA SER A 1145 -24.84 -32.04 46.00
C SER A 1145 -24.29 -32.59 44.68
N ILE A 1146 -23.01 -33.01 44.66
CA ILE A 1146 -22.39 -33.69 43.52
C ILE A 1146 -22.59 -35.20 43.65
N ARG A 1147 -22.39 -35.77 44.86
CA ARG A 1147 -22.53 -37.21 45.12
C ARG A 1147 -23.94 -37.76 44.86
N ALA A 1148 -24.99 -37.01 45.21
CA ALA A 1148 -26.38 -37.46 45.16
C ALA A 1148 -27.16 -36.95 43.93
N ARG A 1149 -26.47 -36.49 42.88
CA ARG A 1149 -27.08 -35.88 41.69
C ARG A 1149 -27.87 -36.93 40.87
N LYS A 1150 -29.21 -36.88 40.92
CA LYS A 1150 -30.08 -37.77 40.13
C LYS A 1150 -29.97 -37.47 38.63
N GLY A 1151 -29.60 -38.48 37.83
CA GLY A 1151 -29.43 -38.37 36.37
C GLY A 1151 -28.18 -37.61 35.93
N GLY A 1152 -27.16 -37.51 36.80
CA GLY A 1152 -25.90 -36.83 36.53
C GLY A 1152 -24.82 -37.72 35.88
N ILE A 1153 -23.62 -37.17 35.73
CA ILE A 1153 -22.42 -37.86 35.23
C ILE A 1153 -21.93 -38.90 36.23
N GLU A 1154 -21.55 -40.07 35.73
CA GLU A 1154 -20.85 -41.10 36.49
C GLU A 1154 -19.33 -40.91 36.38
N TYR A 1155 -18.67 -40.79 37.54
CA TYR A 1155 -17.23 -40.62 37.63
C TYR A 1155 -16.51 -41.97 37.76
N TYR A 1156 -15.38 -42.12 37.05
CA TYR A 1156 -14.58 -43.34 37.03
C TYR A 1156 -13.12 -43.05 37.36
N ASN A 1157 -12.47 -44.00 38.03
CA ASN A 1157 -11.01 -44.06 38.12
C ASN A 1157 -10.42 -44.40 36.74
N LEU A 1158 -9.14 -44.10 36.54
CA LEU A 1158 -8.44 -44.38 35.27
C LEU A 1158 -8.38 -45.88 34.93
N ASP A 1159 -8.45 -46.76 35.93
CA ASP A 1159 -8.55 -48.22 35.72
C ASP A 1159 -9.95 -48.67 35.26
N GLY A 1160 -10.90 -47.74 35.08
CA GLY A 1160 -12.25 -48.00 34.61
C GLY A 1160 -13.24 -48.44 35.69
N ILE A 1161 -12.83 -48.43 36.97
CA ILE A 1161 -13.71 -48.71 38.12
C ILE A 1161 -14.52 -47.45 38.44
N LYS A 1162 -15.84 -47.59 38.53
CA LYS A 1162 -16.76 -46.51 38.93
C LYS A 1162 -16.43 -46.04 40.35
N LEU A 1163 -16.41 -44.74 40.57
CA LEU A 1163 -16.27 -44.16 41.90
C LEU A 1163 -17.53 -44.41 42.71
N ASP A 1164 -17.36 -45.09 43.84
CA ASP A 1164 -18.40 -45.16 44.86
C ASP A 1164 -18.29 -43.93 45.76
N PHE A 1165 -19.37 -43.17 45.82
CA PHE A 1165 -19.47 -41.97 46.65
C PHE A 1165 -20.07 -42.26 48.04
N GLU A 1166 -20.53 -43.50 48.28
CA GLU A 1166 -21.11 -43.97 49.55
C GLU A 1166 -20.08 -44.54 50.54
#